data_AF-I6B489-F1
#
_entry.id   AF-I6B489-F1
#
_cell.length_a   1.000
_cell.length_b   1.000
_cell.length_c   1.000
_cell.angle_alpha   90.00
_cell.angle_beta   90.00
_cell.angle_gamma   90.00
#
_symmetry.space_group_name_H-M   'P 1'
#
loop_
_entity.id
_entity.type
_entity.pdbx_description
1 polymer ?
#
loop_
_entity_poly.entity_id
_entity_poly.type
_entity_poly.pdbx_seq_one_letter_code
_entity_poly.pdbx_strand_id
1 'polypeptide(L)'
;MALPVVIQHFFSVTMKPALLPLLALLLCAVPGASANSAASAGTYTDRDGKAHAWHVDENNTLIWDDAPYIPFGAMIIPRYLYRTTDANFALDRQMLETARQHGIEDMYLNSVWSRPVEHTQRLLDLFETLGFRYGLQLASTSQTFEPGYLISADQGLVHSETPGKVEFKPKAAETLKDDETLQAWYAIIGTVSGSLIKTGRIEGGKEGFAVEIKNRHPGGVDVKFVVRSGTKRWIMENPAHRTEFLKQLKPGPNFRFLIDPIANEYGPPRNFLPTSDEWRTAFVAWMQERYETVPALISAWGLPPASLNTFAEAAQLVPLVSGEAKSSWWNAGYVINDSTGKTFAVEMSRSRMWLDMCEVREVFLRRRVASVTAHFRSVFDVPIVAKRHGQSSRLWVNERGTRGIDGLGMEAYGTGEELAYFNGAATWGEVAQNPQPVWSLVTESNPIHWHDKHIVFRNRQQLHDDMNRLLEMGAKGVFMFGIGLQAGVGDNNWTVFDLQHDPRQEEWLATFGRAARADTRWLAHKPTMAFLYPPQPKDARAFLSSALPDYGLTGDWQGSVGITKFGRNHWAVPVSDPEGLPNVIHSATLMDSPILAWEKSRLEKTVPSAQRALVENRLNPIPVPSAGGWADRFGEAPVDPVKITIREIAPGVEAVTWTDAAGQTTVRLQATGPKAVTVRVNRGAVSGANAGKLLIRQPGAPAEAAAEPGRFPLTVTLPPLALTQRAFRLENRGIGRTRVDFKRAVGPAPDSLEIAGSGLDDIAVDVVKE
;
A
#
# COMPACT_ATOMS: atom_id res chain seq x y z
N MET A 1 -12.36 17.39 -67.87
CA MET A 1 -10.97 16.99 -68.14
C MET A 1 -10.61 16.00 -67.03
N ALA A 2 -10.83 14.69 -67.17
CA ALA A 2 -10.10 13.66 -67.93
C ALA A 2 -9.73 12.57 -66.87
N LEU A 3 -10.63 11.63 -66.54
CA LEU A 3 -10.74 10.22 -67.02
C LEU A 3 -9.60 9.29 -66.50
N PRO A 4 -9.76 7.94 -66.40
CA PRO A 4 -10.92 7.11 -65.98
C PRO A 4 -10.57 5.75 -65.29
N VAL A 5 -11.60 5.05 -64.77
CA VAL A 5 -12.04 3.62 -64.89
C VAL A 5 -11.01 2.47 -65.13
N VAL A 6 -11.44 1.23 -64.73
CA VAL A 6 -11.07 -0.15 -65.19
C VAL A 6 -10.28 -0.90 -64.06
N ILE A 7 -10.69 -1.99 -63.39
CA ILE A 7 -11.36 -3.27 -63.74
C ILE A 7 -12.05 -3.92 -62.51
N GLN A 8 -13.17 -4.59 -62.77
CA GLN A 8 -13.88 -5.57 -61.94
C GLN A 8 -13.61 -6.99 -62.50
N HIS A 9 -13.71 -8.05 -61.67
CA HIS A 9 -13.70 -9.53 -61.93
C HIS A 9 -12.40 -10.23 -61.42
N PHE A 10 -12.40 -11.30 -60.61
CA PHE A 10 -13.21 -12.54 -60.60
C PHE A 10 -13.34 -13.16 -59.17
N PHE A 11 -14.55 -13.66 -58.88
CA PHE A 11 -14.97 -14.87 -58.13
C PHE A 11 -14.27 -15.37 -56.83
N SER A 12 -15.07 -15.33 -55.77
CA SER A 12 -15.43 -16.44 -54.85
C SER A 12 -14.33 -17.21 -54.11
N VAL A 13 -14.17 -16.88 -52.84
CA VAL A 13 -14.04 -17.90 -51.79
C VAL A 13 -15.12 -17.62 -50.75
N THR A 14 -16.06 -18.55 -50.64
CA THR A 14 -17.05 -18.63 -49.57
C THR A 14 -16.36 -18.71 -48.20
N MET A 15 -16.29 -17.59 -47.47
CA MET A 15 -16.03 -17.61 -46.04
C MET A 15 -17.33 -17.87 -45.28
N LYS A 16 -17.29 -18.90 -44.43
CA LYS A 16 -18.39 -19.33 -43.55
C LYS A 16 -18.81 -18.21 -42.58
N PRO A 17 -20.11 -18.10 -42.22
CA PRO A 17 -20.58 -17.14 -41.23
C PRO A 17 -20.30 -17.70 -39.83
N ALA A 18 -19.09 -17.48 -39.32
CA ALA A 18 -18.75 -17.90 -37.95
C ALA A 18 -17.80 -16.95 -37.21
N LEU A 19 -17.43 -15.80 -37.79
CA LEU A 19 -16.47 -14.87 -37.16
C LEU A 19 -17.00 -13.45 -36.90
N LEU A 20 -18.28 -13.19 -37.17
CA LEU A 20 -18.86 -11.86 -36.95
C LEU A 20 -19.37 -11.52 -35.53
N PRO A 21 -19.57 -12.43 -34.55
CA PRO A 21 -19.96 -12.00 -33.21
C PRO A 21 -18.77 -11.71 -32.27
N LEU A 22 -17.52 -12.02 -32.64
CA LEU A 22 -16.36 -11.79 -31.74
C LEU A 22 -15.75 -10.39 -31.88
N LEU A 23 -15.94 -9.71 -33.01
CA LEU A 23 -15.43 -8.34 -33.22
C LEU A 23 -16.37 -7.25 -32.68
N ALA A 24 -17.64 -7.59 -32.41
CA ALA A 24 -18.65 -6.65 -31.94
C ALA A 24 -18.63 -6.43 -30.42
N LEU A 25 -17.95 -7.28 -29.64
CA LEU A 25 -17.77 -7.07 -28.19
C LEU A 25 -16.51 -6.27 -27.82
N LEU A 26 -15.59 -6.05 -28.76
CA LEU A 26 -14.37 -5.25 -28.55
C LEU A 26 -14.47 -3.80 -29.06
N LEU A 27 -15.61 -3.41 -29.64
CA LEU A 27 -15.88 -2.08 -30.18
C LEU A 27 -17.23 -1.55 -29.70
N CYS A 28 -17.44 -1.50 -28.38
CA CYS A 28 -18.30 -0.48 -27.79
C CYS A 28 -17.55 0.86 -27.82
N ALA A 29 -17.30 1.37 -29.02
CA ALA A 29 -16.92 2.75 -29.22
C ALA A 29 -18.15 3.59 -28.88
N VAL A 30 -18.17 4.18 -27.69
CA VAL A 30 -19.07 5.27 -27.34
C VAL A 30 -18.80 6.39 -28.36
N PRO A 31 -19.76 6.79 -29.21
CA PRO A 31 -19.56 7.91 -30.10
C PRO A 31 -19.62 9.19 -29.27
N GLY A 32 -18.51 9.94 -29.22
CA GLY A 32 -18.51 11.36 -28.84
C GLY A 32 -18.18 11.69 -27.38
N ALA A 33 -17.06 11.21 -26.84
CA ALA A 33 -16.37 11.93 -25.76
C ALA A 33 -15.30 12.82 -26.39
N SER A 34 -15.44 14.14 -26.25
CA SER A 34 -14.45 15.11 -26.69
C SER A 34 -13.08 14.80 -26.08
N ALA A 35 -12.02 14.95 -26.88
CA ALA A 35 -10.61 14.76 -26.49
C ALA A 35 -10.06 15.78 -25.46
N ASN A 36 -10.93 16.35 -24.60
CA ASN A 36 -10.61 17.12 -23.41
C ASN A 36 -11.34 16.43 -22.24
N SER A 37 -10.70 15.91 -21.20
CA SER A 37 -9.30 16.00 -20.81
C SER A 37 -8.97 14.78 -19.95
N ALA A 38 -7.74 14.26 -20.03
CA ALA A 38 -7.22 13.30 -19.05
C ALA A 38 -7.11 13.90 -17.62
N ALA A 39 -7.57 15.14 -17.42
CA ALA A 39 -7.55 15.82 -16.14
C ALA A 39 -8.69 15.31 -15.24
N SER A 40 -8.44 15.31 -13.94
CA SER A 40 -9.45 15.01 -12.91
C SER A 40 -10.40 16.21 -12.78
N ALA A 41 -11.35 16.36 -13.70
CA ALA A 41 -12.30 17.47 -13.74
C ALA A 41 -13.65 17.06 -14.34
N GLY A 42 -14.74 17.72 -13.95
CA GLY A 42 -16.08 17.40 -14.41
C GLY A 42 -17.14 18.42 -14.02
N THR A 43 -18.40 18.08 -14.27
CA THR A 43 -19.56 18.89 -13.90
C THR A 43 -20.70 18.00 -13.40
N TYR A 44 -20.98 18.06 -12.11
CA TYR A 44 -22.12 17.37 -11.50
C TYR A 44 -23.40 18.18 -11.70
N THR A 45 -24.49 17.53 -12.09
CA THR A 45 -25.82 18.15 -12.14
C THR A 45 -26.68 17.56 -11.03
N ASP A 46 -27.16 18.40 -10.11
CA ASP A 46 -28.00 17.95 -9.01
C ASP A 46 -29.44 17.66 -9.44
N ARG A 47 -30.25 17.12 -8.51
CA ARG A 47 -31.68 16.84 -8.77
C ARG A 47 -32.53 18.06 -9.15
N ASP A 48 -32.05 19.27 -8.84
CA ASP A 48 -32.73 20.52 -9.14
C ASP A 48 -32.27 21.09 -10.50
N GLY A 49 -31.36 20.39 -11.19
CA GLY A 49 -30.81 20.76 -12.49
C GLY A 49 -29.67 21.77 -12.42
N LYS A 50 -29.16 22.09 -11.22
CA LYS A 50 -28.03 23.00 -11.05
C LYS A 50 -26.72 22.26 -11.34
N ALA A 51 -25.91 22.88 -12.20
CA ALA A 51 -24.57 22.40 -12.50
C ALA A 51 -23.55 22.87 -11.45
N HIS A 52 -22.64 21.97 -11.09
CA HIS A 52 -21.55 22.17 -10.15
C HIS A 52 -20.23 21.77 -10.80
N ALA A 53 -19.38 22.76 -11.07
CA ALA A 53 -18.09 22.51 -11.69
C ALA A 53 -17.09 22.02 -10.64
N TRP A 54 -16.25 21.06 -11.01
CA TRP A 54 -15.20 20.59 -10.12
C TRP A 54 -13.94 20.19 -10.89
N HIS A 55 -12.80 20.27 -10.21
CA HIS A 55 -11.53 19.74 -10.69
C HIS A 55 -10.57 19.50 -9.53
N VAL A 56 -9.51 18.72 -9.75
CA VAL A 56 -8.39 18.59 -8.82
C VAL A 56 -7.25 19.48 -9.29
N ASP A 57 -6.78 20.36 -8.42
CA ASP A 57 -5.68 21.27 -8.71
C ASP A 57 -4.30 20.59 -8.60
N GLU A 58 -3.24 21.32 -8.92
CA GLU A 58 -1.87 20.81 -8.82
C GLU A 58 -1.44 20.50 -7.38
N ASN A 59 -2.16 20.99 -6.37
CA ASN A 59 -1.92 20.69 -4.95
C ASN A 59 -2.66 19.44 -4.49
N ASN A 60 -3.25 18.67 -5.42
CA ASN A 60 -4.02 17.47 -5.12
C ASN A 60 -5.25 17.78 -4.26
N THR A 61 -5.80 19.00 -4.36
CA THR A 61 -6.99 19.46 -3.64
C THR A 61 -8.19 19.43 -4.58
N LEU A 62 -9.33 18.93 -4.11
CA LEU A 62 -10.58 19.06 -4.85
C LEU A 62 -11.08 20.50 -4.80
N ILE A 63 -11.30 21.11 -5.95
CA ILE A 63 -11.98 22.39 -6.13
C ILE A 63 -13.41 22.10 -6.58
N TRP A 64 -14.38 22.69 -5.88
CA TRP A 64 -15.81 22.54 -6.11
C TRP A 64 -16.46 23.92 -6.14
N ASP A 65 -17.13 24.27 -7.24
CA ASP A 65 -17.71 25.61 -7.48
C ASP A 65 -16.69 26.72 -7.18
N ASP A 66 -15.49 26.59 -7.76
CA ASP A 66 -14.35 27.51 -7.62
C ASP A 66 -13.78 27.67 -6.19
N ALA A 67 -14.19 26.82 -5.25
CA ALA A 67 -13.70 26.83 -3.87
C ALA A 67 -13.06 25.49 -3.48
N PRO A 68 -12.01 25.49 -2.64
CA PRO A 68 -11.42 24.25 -2.15
C PRO A 68 -12.41 23.49 -1.25
N TYR A 69 -12.63 22.22 -1.55
CA TYR A 69 -13.39 21.30 -0.70
C TYR A 69 -12.45 20.57 0.26
N ILE A 70 -12.56 20.91 1.55
CA ILE A 70 -11.68 20.42 2.61
C ILE A 70 -12.53 19.70 3.67
N PRO A 71 -12.84 18.40 3.48
CA PRO A 71 -13.69 17.67 4.39
C PRO A 71 -12.98 17.38 5.72
N PHE A 72 -13.69 17.56 6.83
CA PHE A 72 -13.31 17.05 8.14
C PHE A 72 -14.57 16.44 8.77
N GLY A 73 -14.65 15.13 8.71
CA GLY A 73 -15.89 14.41 8.91
C GLY A 73 -15.69 12.94 9.24
N ALA A 74 -16.70 12.12 8.99
CA ALA A 74 -16.63 10.69 9.27
C ALA A 74 -17.37 9.84 8.23
N MET A 75 -16.96 8.58 8.15
CA MET A 75 -17.77 7.53 7.56
C MET A 75 -18.95 7.18 8.47
N ILE A 76 -20.11 6.88 7.88
CA ILE A 76 -21.28 6.38 8.61
C ILE A 76 -21.74 5.03 8.04
N ILE A 77 -22.13 4.11 8.94
CA ILE A 77 -22.79 2.84 8.63
C ILE A 77 -24.21 2.88 9.20
N PRO A 78 -25.22 3.32 8.42
CA PRO A 78 -26.57 3.54 8.94
C PRO A 78 -27.23 2.23 9.32
N ARG A 79 -27.89 2.19 10.48
CA ARG A 79 -28.66 1.02 10.92
C ARG A 79 -29.80 0.72 9.96
N TYR A 80 -30.41 1.76 9.40
CA TYR A 80 -31.57 1.70 8.53
C TYR A 80 -31.33 0.92 7.23
N LEU A 81 -30.13 1.01 6.64
CA LEU A 81 -29.81 0.27 5.40
C LEU A 81 -29.66 -1.23 5.62
N TYR A 82 -29.34 -1.67 6.83
CA TYR A 82 -29.20 -3.09 7.17
C TYR A 82 -30.47 -3.66 7.78
N ARG A 83 -31.25 -2.83 8.47
CA ARG A 83 -32.51 -3.19 9.13
C ARG A 83 -33.54 -2.09 8.85
N THR A 84 -34.30 -2.28 7.78
CA THR A 84 -35.19 -1.28 7.16
C THR A 84 -36.46 -1.05 7.97
N THR A 85 -36.34 -0.45 9.15
CA THR A 85 -37.45 -0.08 10.04
C THR A 85 -37.44 1.42 10.34
N ASP A 86 -38.60 2.02 10.56
CA ASP A 86 -38.68 3.43 10.94
C ASP A 86 -37.98 3.73 12.27
N ALA A 87 -37.94 2.76 13.19
CA ALA A 87 -37.18 2.88 14.44
C ALA A 87 -35.67 3.03 14.17
N ASN A 88 -35.10 2.24 13.26
CA ASN A 88 -33.68 2.37 12.89
C ASN A 88 -33.41 3.67 12.13
N PHE A 89 -34.35 4.11 11.28
CA PHE A 89 -34.25 5.42 10.62
C PHE A 89 -34.28 6.57 11.63
N ALA A 90 -35.13 6.50 12.65
CA ALA A 90 -35.20 7.50 13.71
C ALA A 90 -33.90 7.55 14.53
N LEU A 91 -33.29 6.40 14.82
CA LEU A 91 -31.98 6.32 15.46
C LEU A 91 -30.89 6.95 14.59
N ASP A 92 -30.83 6.62 13.30
CA ASP A 92 -29.87 7.22 12.37
C ASP A 92 -30.10 8.74 12.21
N ARG A 93 -31.36 9.21 12.24
CA ARG A 93 -31.68 10.63 12.26
C ARG A 93 -31.14 11.33 13.49
N GLN A 94 -31.46 10.82 14.68
CA GLN A 94 -31.00 11.39 15.93
C GLN A 94 -29.46 11.45 15.96
N MET A 95 -28.83 10.39 15.47
CA MET A 95 -27.40 10.27 15.32
C MET A 95 -26.79 11.40 14.47
N LEU A 96 -27.36 11.64 13.30
CA LEU A 96 -26.93 12.67 12.35
C LEU A 96 -27.22 14.08 12.87
N GLU A 97 -28.36 14.28 13.54
CA GLU A 97 -28.71 15.55 14.19
C GLU A 97 -27.70 15.90 15.29
N THR A 98 -27.29 14.93 16.12
CA THR A 98 -26.23 15.10 17.13
C THR A 98 -24.90 15.48 16.48
N ALA A 99 -24.46 14.76 15.45
CA ALA A 99 -23.22 15.07 14.74
C ALA A 99 -23.25 16.49 14.14
N ARG A 100 -24.40 16.90 13.59
CA ARG A 100 -24.59 18.25 13.06
C ARG A 100 -24.52 19.31 14.17
N GLN A 101 -25.12 19.05 15.33
CA GLN A 101 -25.06 19.93 16.51
C GLN A 101 -23.63 20.11 17.03
N HIS A 102 -22.80 19.05 16.96
CA HIS A 102 -21.36 19.13 17.28
C HIS A 102 -20.51 19.75 16.16
N GLY A 103 -21.13 20.13 15.04
CA GLY A 103 -20.51 20.90 13.97
C GLY A 103 -19.85 20.05 12.88
N ILE A 104 -20.12 18.75 12.82
CA ILE A 104 -19.74 17.94 11.66
C ILE A 104 -20.57 18.39 10.46
N GLU A 105 -19.91 18.49 9.30
CA GLU A 105 -20.52 18.96 8.04
C GLU A 105 -20.26 18.02 6.87
N ASP A 106 -19.35 17.06 7.03
CA ASP A 106 -18.91 16.18 5.95
C ASP A 106 -19.09 14.73 6.38
N MET A 107 -19.70 13.93 5.51
CA MET A 107 -19.86 12.50 5.75
C MET A 107 -19.74 11.70 4.47
N TYR A 108 -19.51 10.40 4.57
CA TYR A 108 -19.84 9.52 3.46
C TYR A 108 -20.53 8.25 3.94
N LEU A 109 -21.43 7.76 3.09
CA LEU A 109 -22.29 6.64 3.39
C LEU A 109 -21.62 5.33 2.98
N ASN A 110 -21.31 4.48 3.94
CA ASN A 110 -20.68 3.17 3.67
C ASN A 110 -21.70 2.19 3.05
N SER A 111 -21.23 1.40 2.08
CA SER A 111 -21.93 0.22 1.55
C SER A 111 -23.39 0.44 1.12
N VAL A 112 -23.65 1.52 0.36
CA VAL A 112 -25.01 1.83 -0.16
C VAL A 112 -25.45 0.89 -1.26
N TRP A 113 -24.48 0.26 -1.93
CA TRP A 113 -24.73 -0.69 -3.00
C TRP A 113 -25.37 -1.97 -2.45
N SER A 114 -26.23 -2.61 -3.25
CA SER A 114 -27.11 -3.75 -2.90
C SER A 114 -28.26 -3.45 -1.92
N ARG A 115 -28.50 -2.17 -1.59
CA ARG A 115 -29.63 -1.73 -0.76
C ARG A 115 -30.80 -1.27 -1.63
N PRO A 116 -32.05 -1.33 -1.13
CA PRO A 116 -33.19 -0.76 -1.85
C PRO A 116 -33.00 0.74 -2.12
N VAL A 117 -33.29 1.17 -3.34
CA VAL A 117 -33.06 2.54 -3.83
C VAL A 117 -33.80 3.55 -2.95
N GLU A 118 -35.04 3.26 -2.60
CA GLU A 118 -35.92 4.10 -1.79
C GLU A 118 -35.37 4.34 -0.38
N HIS A 119 -34.68 3.34 0.21
CA HIS A 119 -34.09 3.48 1.53
C HIS A 119 -32.80 4.30 1.50
N THR A 120 -31.99 4.10 0.46
CA THR A 120 -30.81 4.94 0.22
C THR A 120 -31.24 6.39 -0.02
N GLN A 121 -32.21 6.62 -0.91
CA GLN A 121 -32.72 7.97 -1.22
C GLN A 121 -33.22 8.69 0.04
N ARG A 122 -33.97 8.00 0.91
CA ARG A 122 -34.47 8.58 2.16
C ARG A 122 -33.34 9.08 3.08
N LEU A 123 -32.18 8.42 3.09
CA LEU A 123 -31.01 8.87 3.83
C LEU A 123 -30.30 10.04 3.12
N LEU A 124 -30.25 10.05 1.78
CA LEU A 124 -29.71 11.20 1.04
C LEU A 124 -30.55 12.45 1.29
N ASP A 125 -31.88 12.32 1.28
CA ASP A 125 -32.81 13.41 1.59
C ASP A 125 -32.61 13.94 3.01
N LEU A 126 -32.32 13.06 3.95
CA LEU A 126 -31.99 13.44 5.32
C LEU A 126 -30.65 14.20 5.39
N PHE A 127 -29.62 13.75 4.66
CA PHE A 127 -28.32 14.45 4.61
C PHE A 127 -28.48 15.87 4.06
N GLU A 128 -29.29 16.01 3.02
CA GLU A 128 -29.61 17.30 2.39
C GLU A 128 -30.41 18.19 3.34
N THR A 129 -31.40 17.63 4.04
CA THR A 129 -32.20 18.35 5.06
C THR A 129 -31.33 18.87 6.21
N LEU A 130 -30.33 18.10 6.64
CA LEU A 130 -29.41 18.47 7.71
C LEU A 130 -28.22 19.31 7.22
N GLY A 131 -28.06 19.47 5.90
CA GLY A 131 -27.01 20.26 5.27
C GLY A 131 -25.61 19.62 5.34
N PHE A 132 -25.53 18.29 5.33
CA PHE A 132 -24.25 17.59 5.19
C PHE A 132 -23.79 17.61 3.73
N ARG A 133 -22.50 17.86 3.51
CA ARG A 133 -21.81 17.53 2.25
C ARG A 133 -21.42 16.06 2.30
N TYR A 134 -21.69 15.30 1.24
CA TYR A 134 -21.53 13.86 1.32
C TYR A 134 -21.06 13.16 0.07
N GLY A 135 -20.49 11.97 0.29
CA GLY A 135 -20.24 10.99 -0.75
C GLY A 135 -20.88 9.63 -0.47
N LEU A 136 -20.79 8.74 -1.44
CA LEU A 136 -21.34 7.38 -1.36
C LEU A 136 -20.25 6.34 -1.62
N GLN A 137 -20.16 5.34 -0.76
CA GLN A 137 -19.28 4.20 -0.98
C GLN A 137 -20.01 3.08 -1.74
N LEU A 138 -19.51 2.74 -2.92
CA LEU A 138 -20.15 1.75 -3.83
C LEU A 138 -19.60 0.32 -3.67
N ALA A 139 -18.69 0.14 -2.72
CA ALA A 139 -18.12 -1.14 -2.37
C ALA A 139 -19.18 -2.23 -2.09
N SER A 140 -18.97 -3.42 -2.67
CA SER A 140 -19.49 -4.69 -2.14
C SER A 140 -18.50 -5.82 -2.40
N THR A 141 -18.67 -6.95 -1.73
CA THR A 141 -18.00 -8.18 -2.14
C THR A 141 -18.57 -8.62 -3.49
N SER A 142 -17.68 -8.87 -4.48
CA SER A 142 -18.11 -9.35 -5.79
C SER A 142 -18.97 -10.60 -5.64
N GLN A 143 -20.08 -10.64 -6.36
CA GLN A 143 -20.90 -11.84 -6.49
C GLN A 143 -20.29 -12.84 -7.48
N THR A 144 -19.46 -12.36 -8.42
CA THR A 144 -18.79 -13.19 -9.41
C THR A 144 -17.43 -13.67 -8.91
N PHE A 145 -17.14 -14.93 -9.17
CA PHE A 145 -15.90 -15.59 -8.81
C PHE A 145 -14.96 -15.65 -10.01
N GLU A 146 -13.76 -15.08 -9.91
CA GLU A 146 -12.75 -15.28 -10.93
C GLU A 146 -12.04 -16.62 -10.70
N PRO A 147 -12.04 -17.55 -11.67
CA PRO A 147 -11.30 -18.79 -11.55
C PRO A 147 -9.79 -18.55 -11.71
N GLY A 148 -8.97 -19.27 -10.96
CA GLY A 148 -7.52 -19.17 -11.07
C GLY A 148 -6.77 -20.06 -10.10
N TYR A 149 -5.49 -19.77 -9.92
CA TYR A 149 -4.58 -20.52 -9.06
C TYR A 149 -4.03 -19.63 -7.96
N LEU A 150 -3.99 -20.15 -6.73
CA LEU A 150 -3.23 -19.52 -5.67
C LEU A 150 -1.79 -20.07 -5.71
N ILE A 151 -0.85 -19.24 -6.15
CA ILE A 151 0.57 -19.59 -6.27
C ILE A 151 1.23 -19.30 -4.92
N SER A 152 2.00 -20.23 -4.38
CA SER A 152 2.82 -19.98 -3.20
C SER A 152 3.96 -20.98 -3.19
N ALA A 153 5.11 -20.60 -2.60
CA ALA A 153 6.26 -21.48 -2.55
C ALA A 153 6.03 -22.64 -1.57
N ASP A 154 5.41 -22.36 -0.43
CA ASP A 154 5.23 -23.24 0.72
C ASP A 154 3.87 -23.97 0.75
N GLN A 155 2.79 -23.32 0.35
CA GLN A 155 1.44 -23.88 0.44
C GLN A 155 1.27 -25.08 -0.50
N GLY A 156 0.77 -26.20 0.03
CA GLY A 156 0.56 -27.41 -0.76
C GLY A 156 1.85 -28.15 -1.13
N LEU A 157 2.98 -27.85 -0.49
CA LEU A 157 4.19 -28.67 -0.58
C LEU A 157 4.16 -29.74 0.51
N VAL A 158 4.29 -31.01 0.14
CA VAL A 158 4.34 -32.14 1.07
C VAL A 158 5.59 -32.97 0.80
N HIS A 159 6.44 -33.10 1.82
CA HIS A 159 7.65 -33.91 1.76
C HIS A 159 7.35 -35.38 2.09
N SER A 160 7.96 -36.31 1.34
CA SER A 160 7.91 -37.75 1.63
C SER A 160 9.26 -38.43 1.39
N GLU A 161 9.78 -39.11 2.41
CA GLU A 161 11.02 -39.90 2.30
C GLU A 161 10.79 -41.33 1.79
N THR A 162 9.54 -41.81 1.82
CA THR A 162 9.17 -43.20 1.52
C THR A 162 8.13 -43.30 0.40
N PRO A 163 8.11 -44.41 -0.37
CA PRO A 163 6.98 -44.73 -1.24
C PRO A 163 5.66 -44.78 -0.46
N GLY A 164 4.55 -44.50 -1.14
CA GLY A 164 3.21 -44.55 -0.58
C GLY A 164 2.35 -43.33 -0.93
N LYS A 165 1.19 -43.24 -0.29
CA LYS A 165 0.20 -42.19 -0.49
C LYS A 165 0.64 -40.89 0.16
N VAL A 166 0.69 -39.82 -0.62
CA VAL A 166 0.92 -38.44 -0.15
C VAL A 166 -0.38 -37.66 -0.29
N GLU A 167 -0.85 -37.08 0.81
CA GLU A 167 -2.14 -36.40 0.88
C GLU A 167 -1.97 -34.90 1.17
N PHE A 168 -2.83 -34.08 0.58
CA PHE A 168 -2.91 -32.65 0.84
C PHE A 168 -4.36 -32.19 0.89
N LYS A 169 -4.76 -31.59 2.01
CA LYS A 169 -6.09 -31.02 2.21
C LYS A 169 -6.00 -29.49 2.23
N PRO A 170 -6.39 -28.79 1.15
CA PRO A 170 -6.41 -27.33 1.16
C PRO A 170 -7.55 -26.82 2.05
N LYS A 171 -7.39 -25.63 2.65
CA LYS A 171 -8.46 -24.97 3.41
C LYS A 171 -9.77 -24.81 2.61
N ALA A 172 -9.67 -24.60 1.30
CA ALA A 172 -10.85 -24.52 0.43
C ALA A 172 -11.70 -25.81 0.43
N ALA A 173 -11.11 -26.98 0.75
CA ALA A 173 -11.84 -28.24 0.85
C ALA A 173 -12.79 -28.28 2.06
N GLU A 174 -12.52 -27.49 3.11
CA GLU A 174 -13.35 -27.40 4.31
C GLU A 174 -14.71 -26.74 4.04
N THR A 175 -14.77 -25.91 2.99
CA THR A 175 -15.98 -25.16 2.63
C THR A 175 -16.77 -25.77 1.48
N LEU A 176 -16.29 -26.85 0.88
CA LEU A 176 -17.00 -27.54 -0.19
C LEU A 176 -18.29 -28.18 0.32
N LYS A 177 -19.30 -28.26 -0.54
CA LYS A 177 -20.43 -29.18 -0.33
C LYS A 177 -20.01 -30.62 -0.66
N ASP A 178 -20.82 -31.60 -0.25
CA ASP A 178 -20.48 -33.03 -0.42
C ASP A 178 -20.38 -33.46 -1.89
N ASP A 179 -21.03 -32.74 -2.80
CA ASP A 179 -21.07 -32.97 -4.24
C ASP A 179 -20.07 -32.11 -5.04
N GLU A 180 -19.33 -31.22 -4.38
CA GLU A 180 -18.37 -30.32 -5.01
C GLU A 180 -16.95 -30.88 -4.99
N THR A 181 -16.20 -30.66 -6.08
CA THR A 181 -14.78 -31.02 -6.17
C THR A 181 -13.90 -29.80 -6.41
N LEU A 182 -12.66 -29.90 -5.94
CA LEU A 182 -11.57 -29.02 -6.29
C LEU A 182 -10.68 -29.68 -7.33
N GLN A 183 -9.98 -28.86 -8.09
CA GLN A 183 -8.98 -29.31 -9.05
C GLN A 183 -7.61 -28.79 -8.64
N ALA A 184 -6.56 -29.55 -8.90
CA ALA A 184 -5.20 -29.10 -8.73
C ALA A 184 -4.29 -29.66 -9.82
N TRP A 185 -3.22 -28.92 -10.11
CA TRP A 185 -2.02 -29.49 -10.70
C TRP A 185 -1.14 -30.06 -9.59
N TYR A 186 -0.49 -31.20 -9.82
CA TYR A 186 0.55 -31.70 -8.94
C TYR A 186 1.88 -31.89 -9.67
N ALA A 187 2.97 -31.73 -8.93
CA ALA A 187 4.33 -32.07 -9.36
C ALA A 187 5.03 -32.90 -8.28
N ILE A 188 5.71 -33.96 -8.70
CA ILE A 188 6.58 -34.78 -7.85
C ILE A 188 8.03 -34.45 -8.24
N ILE A 189 8.83 -34.01 -7.28
CA ILE A 189 10.19 -33.53 -7.48
C ILE A 189 11.14 -34.32 -6.58
N GLY A 190 12.27 -34.78 -7.12
CA GLY A 190 13.33 -35.36 -6.29
C GLY A 190 14.05 -34.27 -5.50
N THR A 191 14.04 -34.33 -4.17
CA THR A 191 14.55 -33.24 -3.29
C THR A 191 16.03 -32.91 -3.49
N VAL A 192 16.85 -33.93 -3.77
CA VAL A 192 18.31 -33.79 -3.95
C VAL A 192 18.68 -33.27 -5.34
N SER A 193 17.91 -33.63 -6.37
CA SER A 193 18.26 -33.33 -7.76
C SER A 193 17.46 -32.19 -8.36
N GLY A 194 16.32 -31.84 -7.76
CA GLY A 194 15.32 -30.98 -8.39
C GLY A 194 14.66 -31.60 -9.62
N SER A 195 14.89 -32.88 -9.91
CA SER A 195 14.36 -33.51 -11.11
C SER A 195 12.85 -33.69 -11.02
N LEU A 196 12.15 -33.30 -12.08
CA LEU A 196 10.73 -33.54 -12.23
C LEU A 196 10.48 -35.03 -12.49
N ILE A 197 9.87 -35.71 -11.54
CA ILE A 197 9.55 -37.14 -11.63
C ILE A 197 8.22 -37.33 -12.36
N LYS A 198 7.21 -36.54 -12.01
CA LYS A 198 5.87 -36.64 -12.60
C LYS A 198 5.09 -35.35 -12.39
N THR A 199 4.22 -35.03 -13.34
CA THR A 199 3.14 -34.05 -13.18
C THR A 199 1.80 -34.65 -13.55
N GLY A 200 0.72 -34.01 -13.11
CA GLY A 200 -0.62 -34.38 -13.54
C GLY A 200 -1.69 -33.48 -12.95
N ARG A 201 -2.91 -33.62 -13.48
CA ARG A 201 -4.10 -33.01 -12.90
C ARG A 201 -4.75 -34.00 -11.95
N ILE A 202 -5.32 -33.49 -10.87
CA ILE A 202 -6.05 -34.27 -9.88
C ILE A 202 -7.31 -33.53 -9.46
N GLU A 203 -8.35 -34.28 -9.14
CA GLU A 203 -9.58 -33.78 -8.53
C GLU A 203 -9.73 -34.36 -7.13
N GLY A 204 -10.28 -33.59 -6.21
CA GLY A 204 -10.44 -33.95 -4.81
C GLY A 204 -11.69 -33.35 -4.19
N GLY A 205 -12.36 -34.11 -3.32
CA GLY A 205 -13.50 -33.62 -2.52
C GLY A 205 -13.05 -33.03 -1.19
N LYS A 206 -13.90 -33.17 -0.15
CA LYS A 206 -13.60 -32.72 1.22
C LYS A 206 -12.36 -33.34 1.87
N GLU A 207 -11.95 -34.52 1.41
CA GLU A 207 -10.72 -35.19 1.87
C GLU A 207 -9.45 -34.61 1.24
N GLY A 208 -9.58 -33.73 0.25
CA GLY A 208 -8.44 -33.13 -0.47
C GLY A 208 -7.92 -34.03 -1.59
N PHE A 209 -6.61 -33.99 -1.81
CA PHE A 209 -5.93 -34.66 -2.92
C PHE A 209 -5.00 -35.76 -2.41
N ALA A 210 -4.81 -36.80 -3.21
CA ALA A 210 -3.89 -37.89 -2.90
C ALA A 210 -3.08 -38.32 -4.14
N VAL A 211 -1.77 -38.40 -4.00
CA VAL A 211 -0.85 -38.85 -5.07
C VAL A 211 -0.02 -40.03 -4.55
N GLU A 212 0.07 -41.09 -5.34
CA GLU A 212 0.84 -42.29 -5.01
C GLU A 212 2.29 -42.18 -5.49
N ILE A 213 3.25 -42.31 -4.56
CA ILE A 213 4.69 -42.39 -4.83
C ILE A 213 5.10 -43.86 -4.94
N LYS A 214 5.41 -44.31 -6.16
CA LYS A 214 5.69 -45.73 -6.43
C LYS A 214 7.10 -46.17 -6.03
N ASN A 215 8.08 -45.28 -6.20
CA ASN A 215 9.50 -45.62 -6.08
C ASN A 215 10.17 -44.80 -4.98
N ARG A 216 11.22 -45.35 -4.38
CA ARG A 216 12.07 -44.62 -3.44
C ARG A 216 13.03 -43.72 -4.22
N HIS A 217 13.18 -42.47 -3.78
CA HIS A 217 14.08 -41.49 -4.38
C HIS A 217 15.16 -41.05 -3.37
N PRO A 218 16.39 -40.76 -3.81
CA PRO A 218 17.44 -40.24 -2.91
C PRO A 218 17.01 -38.94 -2.23
N GLY A 219 17.03 -38.92 -0.89
CA GLY A 219 16.59 -37.79 -0.07
C GLY A 219 15.08 -37.55 -0.05
N GLY A 220 14.28 -38.46 -0.62
CA GLY A 220 12.82 -38.32 -0.71
C GLY A 220 12.34 -37.54 -1.94
N VAL A 221 11.05 -37.21 -1.92
CA VAL A 221 10.38 -36.38 -2.92
C VAL A 221 9.60 -35.27 -2.25
N ASP A 222 9.45 -34.17 -2.96
CA ASP A 222 8.47 -33.15 -2.65
C ASP A 222 7.30 -33.25 -3.63
N VAL A 223 6.08 -33.30 -3.10
CA VAL A 223 4.84 -33.25 -3.87
C VAL A 223 4.23 -31.87 -3.70
N LYS A 224 4.21 -31.10 -4.79
CA LYS A 224 3.60 -29.78 -4.82
C LYS A 224 2.22 -29.85 -5.43
N PHE A 225 1.22 -29.31 -4.74
CA PHE A 225 -0.15 -29.13 -5.23
C PHE A 225 -0.42 -27.65 -5.48
N VAL A 226 -0.80 -27.31 -6.72
CA VAL A 226 -1.24 -25.97 -7.11
C VAL A 226 -2.73 -26.01 -7.38
N VAL A 227 -3.49 -25.59 -6.37
CA VAL A 227 -4.94 -25.72 -6.33
C VAL A 227 -5.59 -24.66 -7.22
N ARG A 228 -6.43 -25.12 -8.15
CA ARG A 228 -7.34 -24.27 -8.89
C ARG A 228 -8.49 -23.92 -7.96
N SER A 229 -8.59 -22.64 -7.64
CA SER A 229 -9.68 -22.07 -6.87
C SER A 229 -10.15 -20.82 -7.60
N GLY A 230 -10.65 -19.85 -6.87
CA GLY A 230 -10.89 -18.54 -7.43
C GLY A 230 -11.10 -17.55 -6.31
N THR A 231 -11.45 -16.33 -6.68
CA THR A 231 -11.61 -15.26 -5.71
C THR A 231 -12.77 -14.35 -6.06
N LYS A 232 -13.52 -13.96 -5.02
CA LYS A 232 -14.51 -12.88 -5.07
C LYS A 232 -13.88 -11.48 -4.96
N ARG A 233 -12.55 -11.40 -4.82
CA ARG A 233 -11.82 -10.13 -4.76
C ARG A 233 -11.26 -9.69 -6.11
N TRP A 234 -11.57 -10.43 -7.18
CA TRP A 234 -11.15 -10.10 -8.53
C TRP A 234 -12.19 -9.20 -9.21
N ILE A 235 -11.69 -8.16 -9.86
CA ILE A 235 -12.50 -7.05 -10.39
C ILE A 235 -13.05 -7.45 -11.77
N MET A 236 -14.05 -8.32 -11.80
CA MET A 236 -14.74 -8.70 -13.06
C MET A 236 -16.22 -8.37 -13.04
N GLU A 237 -16.73 -7.82 -11.93
CA GLU A 237 -18.13 -7.45 -11.85
C GLU A 237 -18.47 -6.45 -12.96
N ASN A 238 -19.58 -6.71 -13.65
CA ASN A 238 -20.13 -5.81 -14.64
C ASN A 238 -20.69 -4.55 -13.91
N PRO A 239 -20.20 -3.33 -14.21
CA PRO A 239 -20.67 -2.13 -13.54
C PRO A 239 -22.13 -1.77 -13.86
N ALA A 240 -22.79 -2.43 -14.82
CA ALA A 240 -24.14 -2.11 -15.28
C ALA A 240 -25.17 -2.06 -14.16
N HIS A 241 -25.19 -3.03 -13.24
CA HIS A 241 -26.20 -3.04 -12.17
C HIS A 241 -26.01 -1.86 -11.19
N ARG A 242 -24.75 -1.50 -10.89
CA ARG A 242 -24.43 -0.33 -10.05
C ARG A 242 -24.78 0.97 -10.74
N THR A 243 -24.48 1.04 -12.02
CA THR A 243 -24.86 2.17 -12.88
C THR A 243 -26.38 2.35 -12.86
N GLU A 244 -27.15 1.26 -12.94
CA GLU A 244 -28.61 1.31 -12.91
C GLU A 244 -29.17 1.71 -11.55
N PHE A 245 -28.56 1.28 -10.45
CA PHE A 245 -28.90 1.76 -9.11
C PHE A 245 -28.62 3.26 -8.97
N LEU A 246 -27.46 3.74 -9.42
CA LEU A 246 -27.09 5.16 -9.38
C LEU A 246 -28.09 6.02 -10.16
N LYS A 247 -28.53 5.57 -11.35
CA LYS A 247 -29.51 6.31 -12.19
C LYS A 247 -30.85 6.56 -11.50
N GLN A 248 -31.22 5.72 -10.54
CA GLN A 248 -32.48 5.87 -9.83
C GLN A 248 -32.37 6.80 -8.62
N LEU A 249 -31.15 7.07 -8.13
CA LEU A 249 -30.91 8.04 -7.07
C LEU A 249 -31.04 9.46 -7.62
N LYS A 250 -31.51 10.36 -6.75
CA LYS A 250 -31.68 11.79 -7.01
C LYS A 250 -30.92 12.58 -5.93
N PRO A 251 -29.57 12.54 -5.95
CA PRO A 251 -28.76 13.30 -5.01
C PRO A 251 -28.99 14.81 -5.20
N GLY A 252 -28.88 15.57 -4.12
CA GLY A 252 -29.06 17.02 -4.13
C GLY A 252 -27.75 17.80 -4.30
N PRO A 253 -27.79 19.12 -4.06
CA PRO A 253 -26.64 20.02 -4.23
C PRO A 253 -25.49 19.75 -3.27
N ASN A 254 -25.66 18.92 -2.23
CA ASN A 254 -24.60 18.62 -1.27
C ASN A 254 -23.85 17.31 -1.55
N PHE A 255 -24.23 16.56 -2.58
CA PHE A 255 -23.47 15.41 -3.04
C PHE A 255 -22.14 15.83 -3.69
N ARG A 256 -21.04 15.15 -3.36
CA ARG A 256 -19.68 15.57 -3.73
C ARG A 256 -18.85 14.51 -4.44
N PHE A 257 -18.94 13.24 -4.08
CA PHE A 257 -18.02 12.23 -4.61
C PHE A 257 -18.54 10.80 -4.44
N LEU A 258 -17.95 9.87 -5.19
CA LEU A 258 -18.07 8.44 -4.97
C LEU A 258 -16.77 7.92 -4.35
N ILE A 259 -16.90 7.00 -3.40
CA ILE A 259 -15.78 6.24 -2.85
C ILE A 259 -15.91 4.81 -3.30
N ASP A 260 -14.78 4.19 -3.61
CA ASP A 260 -14.70 2.76 -3.81
C ASP A 260 -15.68 2.28 -4.89
N PRO A 261 -15.36 2.50 -6.17
CA PRO A 261 -16.23 2.11 -7.28
C PRO A 261 -16.38 0.57 -7.47
N ILE A 262 -15.57 -0.26 -6.85
CA ILE A 262 -15.45 -1.70 -7.09
C ILE A 262 -15.77 -2.59 -5.87
N ALA A 263 -14.95 -2.73 -4.82
CA ALA A 263 -15.21 -3.70 -3.73
C ALA A 263 -14.39 -3.52 -2.43
N ASN A 264 -14.79 -2.78 -1.38
CA ASN A 264 -13.93 -2.31 -0.24
C ASN A 264 -12.56 -3.01 -0.07
N GLU A 265 -11.45 -2.25 -0.09
CA GLU A 265 -10.06 -2.76 -0.04
C GLU A 265 -9.65 -3.62 -1.26
N TYR A 266 -9.43 -2.98 -2.42
CA TYR A 266 -9.35 -3.70 -3.71
C TYR A 266 -8.05 -4.46 -3.90
N GLY A 267 -8.20 -5.70 -4.33
CA GLY A 267 -7.10 -6.52 -4.80
C GLY A 267 -7.44 -8.00 -4.61
N PRO A 268 -7.32 -8.84 -5.65
CA PRO A 268 -7.25 -10.28 -5.43
C PRO A 268 -6.05 -10.58 -4.51
N PRO A 269 -6.01 -11.77 -3.87
CA PRO A 269 -4.75 -12.25 -3.29
C PRO A 269 -3.64 -12.04 -4.31
N ARG A 270 -2.57 -11.34 -3.95
CA ARG A 270 -1.55 -10.94 -4.94
C ARG A 270 -0.66 -12.10 -5.39
N ASN A 271 -0.87 -13.27 -4.84
CA ASN A 271 -0.32 -14.52 -5.33
C ASN A 271 -1.33 -15.32 -6.17
N PHE A 272 -2.44 -14.70 -6.59
CA PHE A 272 -3.46 -15.27 -7.46
C PHE A 272 -3.11 -15.08 -8.94
N LEU A 273 -3.20 -16.15 -9.72
CA LEU A 273 -3.09 -16.19 -11.17
C LEU A 273 -4.48 -16.47 -11.78
N PRO A 274 -5.13 -15.48 -12.41
CA PRO A 274 -6.44 -15.67 -13.03
C PRO A 274 -6.39 -16.55 -14.26
N THR A 275 -7.53 -17.11 -14.64
CA THR A 275 -7.66 -18.03 -15.78
C THR A 275 -8.83 -17.74 -16.70
N SER A 276 -9.59 -16.66 -16.48
CA SER A 276 -10.64 -16.25 -17.42
C SER A 276 -10.08 -15.89 -18.79
N ASP A 277 -10.93 -16.02 -19.81
CA ASP A 277 -10.56 -15.68 -21.19
C ASP A 277 -10.30 -14.17 -21.36
N GLU A 278 -11.04 -13.32 -20.63
CA GLU A 278 -10.81 -11.87 -20.61
C GLU A 278 -9.40 -11.54 -20.10
N TRP A 279 -9.01 -12.14 -18.96
CA TRP A 279 -7.66 -12.00 -18.42
C TRP A 279 -6.59 -12.51 -19.40
N ARG A 280 -6.76 -13.72 -19.93
CA ARG A 280 -5.77 -14.33 -20.84
C ARG A 280 -5.59 -13.50 -22.10
N THR A 281 -6.67 -12.95 -22.64
CA THR A 281 -6.63 -12.05 -23.80
C THR A 281 -5.84 -10.78 -23.49
N ALA A 282 -6.11 -10.14 -22.34
CA ALA A 282 -5.37 -8.97 -21.91
C ALA A 282 -3.89 -9.27 -21.65
N PHE A 283 -3.57 -10.44 -21.11
CA PHE A 283 -2.20 -10.86 -20.86
C PHE A 283 -1.43 -11.12 -22.16
N VAL A 284 -2.07 -11.73 -23.17
CA VAL A 284 -1.49 -11.88 -24.51
C VAL A 284 -1.14 -10.52 -25.11
N ALA A 285 -2.07 -9.56 -25.09
CA ALA A 285 -1.85 -8.22 -25.62
C ALA A 285 -0.69 -7.50 -24.92
N TRP A 286 -0.63 -7.60 -23.59
CA TRP A 286 0.46 -7.02 -22.81
C TRP A 286 1.83 -7.64 -23.13
N MET A 287 1.90 -8.98 -23.30
CA MET A 287 3.15 -9.64 -23.68
C MET A 287 3.60 -9.28 -25.10
N GLN A 288 2.65 -9.13 -26.03
CA GLN A 288 2.93 -8.68 -27.39
C GLN A 288 3.53 -7.27 -27.40
N GLU A 289 2.96 -6.35 -26.62
CA GLU A 289 3.49 -4.99 -26.45
C GLU A 289 4.88 -4.99 -25.81
N ARG A 290 5.10 -5.83 -24.79
CA ARG A 290 6.35 -5.84 -24.02
C ARG A 290 7.53 -6.50 -24.71
N TYR A 291 7.29 -7.63 -25.37
CA TYR A 291 8.36 -8.48 -25.90
C TYR A 291 8.46 -8.46 -27.41
N GLU A 292 7.41 -8.00 -28.11
CA GLU A 292 7.25 -7.97 -29.56
C GLU A 292 7.22 -9.36 -30.22
N THR A 293 8.05 -10.30 -29.75
CA THR A 293 8.24 -11.64 -30.30
C THR A 293 8.26 -12.72 -29.22
N VAL A 294 7.81 -13.93 -29.56
CA VAL A 294 7.81 -15.09 -28.66
C VAL A 294 9.22 -15.53 -28.25
N PRO A 295 10.25 -15.53 -29.13
CA PRO A 295 11.63 -15.81 -28.71
C PRO A 295 12.17 -14.86 -27.65
N ALA A 296 11.85 -13.57 -27.73
CA ALA A 296 12.25 -12.59 -26.70
C ALA A 296 11.58 -12.91 -25.34
N LEU A 297 10.29 -13.25 -25.35
CA LEU A 297 9.57 -13.72 -24.17
C LEU A 297 10.21 -14.99 -23.57
N ILE A 298 10.46 -16.02 -24.39
CA ILE A 298 11.09 -17.28 -23.96
C ILE A 298 12.42 -17.01 -23.27
N SER A 299 13.25 -16.15 -23.87
CA SER A 299 14.55 -15.76 -23.29
C SER A 299 14.39 -15.01 -21.97
N ALA A 300 13.45 -14.08 -21.87
CA ALA A 300 13.21 -13.31 -20.64
C ALA A 300 12.58 -14.15 -19.51
N TRP A 301 11.81 -15.16 -19.86
CA TRP A 301 11.17 -16.07 -18.90
C TRP A 301 12.06 -17.23 -18.49
N GLY A 302 13.26 -17.37 -19.07
CA GLY A 302 14.17 -18.47 -18.77
C GLY A 302 13.61 -19.83 -19.22
N LEU A 303 12.81 -19.85 -20.29
CA LEU A 303 12.21 -21.05 -20.83
C LEU A 303 13.13 -21.73 -21.87
N PRO A 304 12.99 -23.04 -22.13
CA PRO A 304 13.75 -23.72 -23.16
C PRO A 304 13.46 -23.12 -24.55
N PRO A 305 14.45 -23.06 -25.45
CA PRO A 305 14.21 -22.67 -26.84
C PRO A 305 13.11 -23.52 -27.49
N ALA A 306 12.25 -22.90 -28.31
CA ALA A 306 11.10 -23.55 -28.96
C ALA A 306 10.10 -24.23 -28.00
N SER A 307 10.08 -23.84 -26.72
CA SER A 307 9.08 -24.32 -25.74
C SER A 307 7.66 -23.86 -26.08
N LEU A 308 7.54 -22.65 -26.63
CA LEU A 308 6.29 -21.99 -26.97
C LEU A 308 6.32 -21.50 -28.43
N ASN A 309 5.18 -21.54 -29.10
CA ASN A 309 4.97 -21.04 -30.46
C ASN A 309 4.23 -19.71 -30.47
N THR A 310 3.42 -19.42 -29.44
CA THR A 310 2.54 -18.25 -29.41
C THR A 310 2.49 -17.61 -28.01
N PHE A 311 2.13 -16.33 -27.96
CA PHE A 311 1.82 -15.64 -26.70
C PHE A 311 0.59 -16.25 -25.99
N ALA A 312 -0.36 -16.83 -26.75
CA ALA A 312 -1.52 -17.49 -26.17
C ALA A 312 -1.15 -18.74 -25.36
N GLU A 313 -0.16 -19.51 -25.83
CA GLU A 313 0.40 -20.63 -25.06
C GLU A 313 1.09 -20.15 -23.78
N ALA A 314 1.78 -19.01 -23.83
CA ALA A 314 2.44 -18.40 -22.67
C ALA A 314 1.43 -17.95 -21.60
N ALA A 315 0.30 -17.35 -22.01
CA ALA A 315 -0.75 -16.88 -21.11
C ALA A 315 -1.48 -18.01 -20.35
N GLN A 316 -1.23 -19.27 -20.74
CA GLN A 316 -1.77 -20.46 -20.10
C GLN A 316 -0.77 -21.13 -19.14
N LEU A 317 0.46 -20.62 -19.02
CA LEU A 317 1.44 -21.19 -18.11
C LEU A 317 1.07 -20.90 -16.65
N VAL A 318 1.11 -21.95 -15.83
CA VAL A 318 0.87 -21.93 -14.39
C VAL A 318 2.18 -22.29 -13.69
N PRO A 319 2.71 -21.42 -12.81
CA PRO A 319 3.86 -21.76 -11.98
C PRO A 319 3.54 -22.93 -11.05
N LEU A 320 4.41 -23.95 -11.04
CA LEU A 320 4.25 -25.10 -10.14
C LEU A 320 5.12 -24.95 -8.90
N VAL A 321 6.42 -24.83 -9.09
CA VAL A 321 7.42 -24.94 -8.02
C VAL A 321 8.79 -24.41 -8.47
N SER A 322 9.59 -23.97 -7.51
CA SER A 322 10.97 -23.51 -7.70
C SER A 322 11.87 -24.06 -6.61
N GLY A 323 13.16 -24.24 -6.90
CA GLY A 323 14.14 -24.70 -5.92
C GLY A 323 14.34 -23.69 -4.79
N GLU A 324 14.47 -24.16 -3.55
CA GLU A 324 14.75 -23.29 -2.41
C GLU A 324 16.21 -22.77 -2.42
N ALA A 325 16.47 -21.68 -1.70
CA ALA A 325 17.76 -20.96 -1.75
C ALA A 325 18.96 -21.81 -1.31
N LYS A 326 18.74 -22.80 -0.44
CA LYS A 326 19.78 -23.71 0.06
C LYS A 326 19.84 -25.03 -0.71
N SER A 327 18.94 -25.25 -1.67
CA SER A 327 18.89 -26.48 -2.45
C SER A 327 19.96 -26.47 -3.54
N SER A 328 20.44 -27.66 -3.92
CA SER A 328 21.34 -27.88 -5.06
C SER A 328 20.73 -27.45 -6.41
N TRP A 329 19.41 -27.29 -6.47
CA TRP A 329 18.64 -26.96 -7.66
C TRP A 329 17.92 -25.60 -7.53
N TRP A 330 18.44 -24.69 -6.69
CA TRP A 330 17.86 -23.35 -6.46
C TRP A 330 17.58 -22.57 -7.74
N ASN A 331 18.35 -22.82 -8.82
CA ASN A 331 18.20 -22.18 -10.11
C ASN A 331 17.16 -22.84 -11.04
N ALA A 332 16.50 -23.91 -10.61
CA ALA A 332 15.51 -24.63 -11.42
C ALA A 332 14.09 -24.41 -10.88
N GLY A 333 13.15 -24.22 -11.79
CA GLY A 333 11.72 -24.21 -11.51
C GLY A 333 10.93 -24.92 -12.59
N TYR A 334 9.64 -25.12 -12.35
CA TYR A 334 8.74 -25.78 -13.28
C TYR A 334 7.44 -25.03 -13.44
N VAL A 335 6.95 -25.01 -14.68
CA VAL A 335 5.67 -24.42 -15.08
C VAL A 335 4.91 -25.41 -15.95
N ILE A 336 3.59 -25.33 -15.93
CA ILE A 336 2.74 -26.21 -16.73
C ILE A 336 1.79 -25.39 -17.58
N ASN A 337 1.58 -25.80 -18.83
CA ASN A 337 0.52 -25.24 -19.65
C ASN A 337 -0.82 -25.84 -19.22
N ASP A 338 -1.74 -25.00 -18.76
CA ASP A 338 -3.03 -25.42 -18.18
C ASP A 338 -3.94 -26.17 -19.15
N SER A 339 -3.83 -25.92 -20.46
CA SER A 339 -4.69 -26.58 -21.45
C SER A 339 -4.14 -27.94 -21.91
N THR A 340 -2.81 -28.03 -22.06
CA THR A 340 -2.15 -29.23 -22.63
C THR A 340 -1.53 -30.15 -21.58
N GLY A 341 -1.32 -29.66 -20.35
CA GLY A 341 -0.58 -30.37 -19.31
C GLY A 341 0.92 -30.47 -19.56
N LYS A 342 1.45 -29.87 -20.63
CA LYS A 342 2.88 -29.89 -20.95
C LYS A 342 3.65 -29.08 -19.92
N THR A 343 4.67 -29.69 -19.32
CA THR A 343 5.53 -29.05 -18.32
C THR A 343 6.85 -28.58 -18.93
N PHE A 344 7.34 -27.43 -18.48
CA PHE A 344 8.61 -26.83 -18.90
C PHE A 344 9.47 -26.53 -17.68
N ALA A 345 10.78 -26.76 -17.81
CA ALA A 345 11.76 -26.27 -16.86
C ALA A 345 11.96 -24.75 -17.04
N VAL A 346 12.30 -24.05 -15.97
CA VAL A 346 12.55 -22.61 -15.94
C VAL A 346 13.87 -22.33 -15.26
N GLU A 347 14.71 -21.49 -15.88
CA GLU A 347 15.95 -20.96 -15.28
C GLU A 347 15.62 -19.77 -14.36
N MET A 348 15.64 -20.02 -13.05
CA MET A 348 15.09 -19.09 -12.05
C MET A 348 15.93 -17.82 -11.88
N SER A 349 17.25 -17.88 -12.08
CA SER A 349 18.18 -16.74 -11.98
C SER A 349 17.97 -15.67 -13.04
N ARG A 350 17.19 -15.98 -14.09
CA ARG A 350 16.87 -15.08 -15.20
C ARG A 350 15.39 -14.88 -15.40
N SER A 351 14.55 -15.76 -14.86
CA SER A 351 13.11 -15.75 -15.13
C SER A 351 12.41 -14.51 -14.56
N ARG A 352 11.84 -13.72 -15.47
CA ARG A 352 10.90 -12.64 -15.15
C ARG A 352 9.45 -13.07 -15.07
N MET A 353 9.13 -14.31 -15.43
CA MET A 353 7.76 -14.74 -15.71
C MET A 353 6.77 -14.34 -14.61
N TRP A 354 7.13 -14.60 -13.35
CA TRP A 354 6.23 -14.29 -12.23
C TRP A 354 6.13 -12.80 -11.91
N LEU A 355 7.22 -12.04 -12.09
CA LEU A 355 7.16 -10.57 -11.98
C LEU A 355 6.25 -9.97 -13.03
N ASP A 356 6.34 -10.47 -14.27
CA ASP A 356 5.49 -10.02 -15.37
C ASP A 356 4.02 -10.37 -15.13
N MET A 357 3.73 -11.58 -14.61
CA MET A 357 2.37 -11.97 -14.21
C MET A 357 1.83 -11.07 -13.09
N CYS A 358 2.69 -10.67 -12.14
CA CYS A 358 2.30 -9.71 -11.09
C CYS A 358 2.04 -8.33 -11.69
N GLU A 359 2.90 -7.84 -12.59
CA GLU A 359 2.78 -6.54 -13.25
C GLU A 359 1.52 -6.44 -14.11
N VAL A 360 1.30 -7.40 -15.01
CA VAL A 360 0.14 -7.37 -15.91
C VAL A 360 -1.18 -7.45 -15.15
N ARG A 361 -1.20 -8.10 -13.98
CA ARG A 361 -2.37 -8.15 -13.11
C ARG A 361 -2.74 -6.76 -12.64
N GLU A 362 -1.77 -5.98 -12.19
CA GLU A 362 -2.01 -4.62 -11.73
C GLU A 362 -2.44 -3.70 -12.88
N VAL A 363 -1.82 -3.86 -14.06
CA VAL A 363 -2.20 -3.11 -15.28
C VAL A 363 -3.63 -3.43 -15.70
N PHE A 364 -4.02 -4.71 -15.71
CA PHE A 364 -5.38 -5.14 -16.02
C PHE A 364 -6.38 -4.53 -15.05
N LEU A 365 -6.14 -4.66 -13.75
CA LEU A 365 -7.03 -4.14 -12.73
C LEU A 365 -7.13 -2.61 -12.80
N ARG A 366 -6.03 -1.89 -13.06
CA ARG A 366 -6.03 -0.44 -13.29
C ARG A 366 -6.92 -0.05 -14.46
N ARG A 367 -6.78 -0.69 -15.62
CA ARG A 367 -7.61 -0.42 -16.80
C ARG A 367 -9.08 -0.72 -16.51
N ARG A 368 -9.34 -1.78 -15.74
CA ARG A 368 -10.69 -2.12 -15.30
C ARG A 368 -11.28 -1.06 -14.37
N VAL A 369 -10.52 -0.56 -13.39
CA VAL A 369 -10.92 0.57 -12.55
C VAL A 369 -11.32 1.76 -13.42
N ALA A 370 -10.47 2.15 -14.38
CA ALA A 370 -10.76 3.26 -15.28
C ALA A 370 -12.04 3.03 -16.12
N SER A 371 -12.25 1.81 -16.60
CA SER A 371 -13.49 1.46 -17.31
C SER A 371 -14.71 1.58 -16.41
N VAL A 372 -14.65 1.11 -15.16
CA VAL A 372 -15.79 1.17 -14.21
C VAL A 372 -16.08 2.61 -13.81
N THR A 373 -15.06 3.41 -13.52
CA THR A 373 -15.25 4.81 -13.15
C THR A 373 -15.87 5.62 -14.29
N ALA A 374 -15.52 5.35 -15.54
CA ALA A 374 -16.16 5.95 -16.70
C ALA A 374 -17.68 5.68 -16.76
N HIS A 375 -18.13 4.46 -16.41
CA HIS A 375 -19.57 4.14 -16.35
C HIS A 375 -20.28 4.96 -15.28
N PHE A 376 -19.69 5.10 -14.10
CA PHE A 376 -20.32 5.86 -13.01
C PHE A 376 -20.36 7.35 -13.28
N ARG A 377 -19.32 7.91 -13.91
CA ARG A 377 -19.31 9.31 -14.36
C ARG A 377 -20.38 9.61 -15.40
N SER A 378 -20.78 8.62 -16.21
CA SER A 378 -21.89 8.80 -17.15
C SER A 378 -23.26 9.02 -16.47
N VAL A 379 -23.34 8.74 -15.15
CA VAL A 379 -24.55 8.98 -14.34
C VAL A 379 -24.35 10.18 -13.44
N PHE A 380 -23.28 10.17 -12.65
CA PHE A 380 -22.88 11.28 -11.79
C PHE A 380 -21.44 11.65 -12.11
N ASP A 381 -21.23 12.74 -12.86
CA ASP A 381 -19.89 13.28 -13.08
C ASP A 381 -19.43 14.03 -11.83
N VAL A 382 -19.04 13.25 -10.81
CA VAL A 382 -18.41 13.66 -9.56
C VAL A 382 -17.03 12.98 -9.45
N PRO A 383 -16.11 13.50 -8.62
CA PRO A 383 -14.87 12.81 -8.30
C PRO A 383 -15.11 11.38 -7.80
N ILE A 384 -14.32 10.44 -8.31
CA ILE A 384 -14.31 9.05 -7.84
C ILE A 384 -12.98 8.75 -7.13
N VAL A 385 -13.07 8.47 -5.83
CA VAL A 385 -11.95 8.18 -4.94
C VAL A 385 -11.84 6.68 -4.72
N ALA A 386 -10.65 6.11 -4.88
CA ALA A 386 -10.38 4.73 -4.47
C ALA A 386 -9.69 4.73 -3.10
N LYS A 387 -10.08 3.84 -2.19
CA LYS A 387 -9.34 3.66 -0.95
C LYS A 387 -8.10 2.80 -1.19
N ARG A 388 -6.93 3.31 -0.83
CA ARG A 388 -5.69 2.57 -0.90
C ARG A 388 -5.53 1.70 0.34
N HIS A 389 -5.68 0.40 0.13
CA HIS A 389 -5.41 -0.60 1.15
C HIS A 389 -4.24 -1.52 0.76
N GLY A 390 -3.44 -1.89 1.77
CA GLY A 390 -2.40 -2.91 1.64
C GLY A 390 -1.11 -2.39 1.01
N GLN A 391 -0.63 -3.12 0.00
CA GLN A 391 0.67 -2.87 -0.63
C GLN A 391 0.61 -1.84 -1.75
N SER A 392 1.76 -1.20 -1.97
CA SER A 392 1.91 -0.31 -3.11
C SER A 392 1.77 -1.06 -4.44
N SER A 393 1.11 -0.41 -5.40
CA SER A 393 0.67 -1.07 -6.62
C SER A 393 0.38 -0.10 -7.76
N ARG A 394 0.63 -0.55 -9.00
CA ARG A 394 0.21 0.18 -10.21
C ARG A 394 -1.30 0.34 -10.33
N LEU A 395 -2.08 -0.45 -9.59
CA LEU A 395 -3.54 -0.32 -9.51
C LEU A 395 -3.99 1.11 -9.16
N TRP A 396 -3.20 1.81 -8.34
CA TRP A 396 -3.55 3.12 -7.77
C TRP A 396 -3.02 4.31 -8.58
N VAL A 397 -2.34 4.05 -9.70
CA VAL A 397 -1.70 5.07 -10.53
C VAL A 397 -2.32 5.04 -11.91
N ASN A 398 -3.04 6.10 -12.29
CA ASN A 398 -3.69 6.21 -13.59
C ASN A 398 -2.72 6.05 -14.77
N GLU A 399 -3.21 5.53 -15.89
CA GLU A 399 -2.43 5.55 -17.15
C GLU A 399 -2.41 6.97 -17.71
N ARG A 400 -1.25 7.39 -18.24
CA ARG A 400 -1.13 8.68 -18.92
C ARG A 400 -2.15 8.75 -20.07
N GLY A 401 -2.94 9.82 -20.10
CA GLY A 401 -4.00 9.99 -21.11
C GLY A 401 -5.32 9.31 -20.75
N THR A 402 -5.38 8.53 -19.66
CA THR A 402 -6.60 7.83 -19.22
C THR A 402 -7.08 8.40 -17.89
N ARG A 403 -8.32 8.87 -17.86
CA ARG A 403 -8.98 9.31 -16.62
C ARG A 403 -9.52 8.10 -15.84
N GLY A 404 -8.70 7.55 -14.95
CA GLY A 404 -9.05 6.41 -14.09
C GLY A 404 -9.78 6.83 -12.82
N ILE A 405 -9.07 6.98 -11.71
CA ILE A 405 -9.59 7.56 -10.44
C ILE A 405 -9.34 9.09 -10.42
N ASP A 406 -10.18 9.84 -9.71
CA ASP A 406 -9.96 11.28 -9.49
C ASP A 406 -9.36 11.58 -8.11
N GLY A 407 -9.30 10.58 -7.22
CA GLY A 407 -8.68 10.69 -5.91
C GLY A 407 -8.21 9.35 -5.35
N LEU A 408 -7.25 9.42 -4.42
CA LEU A 408 -6.73 8.28 -3.68
C LEU A 408 -6.86 8.53 -2.18
N GLY A 409 -7.54 7.60 -1.52
CA GLY A 409 -7.87 7.64 -0.11
C GLY A 409 -6.81 6.95 0.75
N MET A 410 -6.31 7.63 1.78
CA MET A 410 -5.49 7.04 2.84
C MET A 410 -6.41 6.30 3.82
N GLU A 411 -6.12 5.02 4.06
CA GLU A 411 -6.65 4.28 5.21
C GLU A 411 -5.56 4.20 6.27
N ALA A 412 -5.47 5.24 7.10
CA ALA A 412 -4.36 5.42 8.04
C ALA A 412 -4.79 5.23 9.48
N TYR A 413 -4.28 4.19 10.12
CA TYR A 413 -4.62 3.82 11.50
C TYR A 413 -3.47 4.10 12.46
N GLY A 414 -3.74 4.08 13.76
CA GLY A 414 -2.75 4.34 14.81
C GLY A 414 -2.52 5.82 15.08
N THR A 415 -1.43 6.15 15.76
CA THR A 415 -1.15 7.52 16.24
C THR A 415 0.25 8.00 15.86
N GLY A 416 0.44 9.31 15.73
CA GLY A 416 1.72 9.91 15.42
C GLY A 416 2.37 9.31 14.17
N GLU A 417 3.57 8.75 14.31
CA GLU A 417 4.29 8.18 13.15
C GLU A 417 3.61 6.93 12.57
N GLU A 418 2.80 6.22 13.34
CA GLU A 418 2.07 5.04 12.85
C GLU A 418 1.17 5.40 11.67
N LEU A 419 0.57 6.59 11.66
CA LEU A 419 -0.27 7.07 10.55
C LEU A 419 0.48 7.14 9.22
N ALA A 420 1.79 7.44 9.26
CA ALA A 420 2.62 7.44 8.07
C ALA A 420 2.96 6.00 7.62
N TYR A 421 3.27 5.11 8.56
CA TYR A 421 3.58 3.69 8.33
C TYR A 421 2.37 2.89 7.83
N PHE A 422 1.22 3.11 8.45
CA PHE A 422 -0.05 2.53 8.09
C PHE A 422 -0.67 3.39 6.98
N ASN A 423 -0.13 3.26 5.77
CA ASN A 423 -0.64 3.78 4.51
C ASN A 423 -0.50 5.28 4.23
N GLY A 424 -0.30 6.18 5.20
CA GLY A 424 -0.20 7.62 4.92
C GLY A 424 0.88 7.98 3.89
N ALA A 425 2.14 7.62 4.18
CA ALA A 425 3.26 7.96 3.29
C ALA A 425 3.21 7.18 1.96
N ALA A 426 2.84 5.89 2.01
CA ALA A 426 2.76 5.06 0.82
C ALA A 426 1.66 5.52 -0.15
N THR A 427 0.52 6.00 0.38
CA THR A 427 -0.56 6.61 -0.42
C THR A 427 -0.07 7.88 -1.11
N TRP A 428 0.63 8.75 -0.39
CA TRP A 428 1.20 9.94 -1.02
C TRP A 428 2.19 9.58 -2.13
N GLY A 429 3.00 8.54 -1.93
CA GLY A 429 3.89 8.01 -2.96
C GLY A 429 3.14 7.67 -4.26
N GLU A 430 1.92 7.16 -4.18
CA GLU A 430 1.08 6.82 -5.33
C GLU A 430 0.32 8.01 -5.90
N VAL A 431 -0.12 8.95 -5.05
CA VAL A 431 -0.65 10.25 -5.48
C VAL A 431 0.38 10.97 -6.35
N ALA A 432 1.64 11.03 -5.90
CA ALA A 432 2.72 11.69 -6.62
C ALA A 432 3.09 11.02 -7.97
N GLN A 433 2.80 9.73 -8.12
CA GLN A 433 3.02 8.96 -9.35
C GLN A 433 1.94 9.18 -10.41
N ASN A 434 0.79 9.75 -10.05
CA ASN A 434 -0.30 9.91 -11.01
C ASN A 434 0.07 10.98 -12.06
N PRO A 435 -0.09 10.69 -13.37
CA PRO A 435 0.31 11.62 -14.43
C PRO A 435 -0.55 12.89 -14.50
N GLN A 436 -1.73 12.86 -13.89
CA GLN A 436 -2.58 14.01 -13.62
C GLN A 436 -2.78 14.15 -12.10
N PRO A 437 -3.05 15.37 -11.60
CA PRO A 437 -3.39 15.53 -10.19
C PRO A 437 -4.62 14.70 -9.82
N VAL A 438 -4.50 13.93 -8.75
CA VAL A 438 -5.60 13.21 -8.11
C VAL A 438 -5.76 13.71 -6.68
N TRP A 439 -6.99 13.78 -6.18
CA TRP A 439 -7.30 14.26 -4.85
C TRP A 439 -6.65 13.36 -3.79
N SER A 440 -5.86 13.95 -2.90
CA SER A 440 -5.24 13.26 -1.76
C SER A 440 -6.12 13.45 -0.53
N LEU A 441 -6.76 12.38 -0.05
CA LEU A 441 -7.76 12.45 1.02
C LEU A 441 -7.50 11.33 2.05
N VAL A 442 -7.76 11.55 3.33
CA VAL A 442 -7.91 10.42 4.27
C VAL A 442 -9.36 9.95 4.22
N THR A 443 -9.57 8.74 3.73
CA THR A 443 -10.91 8.14 3.64
C THR A 443 -11.27 7.41 4.91
N GLU A 444 -10.29 6.93 5.67
CA GLU A 444 -10.48 6.31 6.98
C GLU A 444 -9.26 6.57 7.85
N SER A 445 -9.50 7.00 9.08
CA SER A 445 -8.47 7.03 10.12
C SER A 445 -9.05 6.75 11.49
N ASN A 446 -8.28 6.08 12.34
CA ASN A 446 -8.60 5.89 13.74
C ASN A 446 -7.33 5.60 14.57
N PRO A 447 -7.17 6.19 15.76
CA PRO A 447 -6.03 5.93 16.63
C PRO A 447 -6.03 4.55 17.29
N ILE A 448 -7.16 3.83 17.24
CA ILE A 448 -7.39 2.61 18.02
C ILE A 448 -6.86 1.36 17.33
N HIS A 449 -6.16 0.53 18.12
CA HIS A 449 -5.88 -0.86 17.80
C HIS A 449 -6.95 -1.78 18.42
N TRP A 450 -7.14 -2.97 17.83
CA TRP A 450 -8.17 -3.95 18.21
C TRP A 450 -8.19 -4.36 19.70
N HIS A 451 -7.11 -4.10 20.45
CA HIS A 451 -6.96 -4.44 21.87
C HIS A 451 -7.06 -3.24 22.82
N ASP A 452 -7.21 -2.02 22.28
CA ASP A 452 -7.32 -0.82 23.11
C ASP A 452 -8.66 -0.77 23.85
N LYS A 453 -8.63 -0.12 25.02
CA LYS A 453 -9.78 -0.01 25.93
C LYS A 453 -10.39 1.39 25.99
N HIS A 454 -9.95 2.31 25.14
CA HIS A 454 -10.45 3.68 25.08
C HIS A 454 -11.22 3.90 23.78
N ILE A 455 -12.11 4.90 23.80
CA ILE A 455 -12.92 5.29 22.64
C ILE A 455 -12.11 6.28 21.82
N VAL A 456 -11.76 5.91 20.60
CA VAL A 456 -11.06 6.73 19.61
C VAL A 456 -9.88 7.49 20.23
N PHE A 457 -9.94 8.82 20.41
CA PHE A 457 -8.83 9.59 20.96
C PHE A 457 -8.88 9.73 22.49
N ARG A 458 -7.72 9.73 23.12
CA ARG A 458 -7.59 9.93 24.58
C ARG A 458 -7.90 11.35 25.00
N ASN A 459 -7.60 12.32 24.14
CA ASN A 459 -7.82 13.74 24.39
C ASN A 459 -7.76 14.54 23.07
N ARG A 460 -8.16 15.82 23.17
CA ARG A 460 -8.19 16.76 22.04
C ARG A 460 -6.82 16.99 21.40
N GLN A 461 -5.77 17.06 22.21
CA GLN A 461 -4.42 17.34 21.71
C GLN A 461 -3.96 16.20 20.79
N GLN A 462 -4.17 14.96 21.20
CA GLN A 462 -3.87 13.79 20.38
C GLN A 462 -4.62 13.83 19.03
N LEU A 463 -5.93 14.11 19.03
CA LEU A 463 -6.70 14.27 17.80
C LEU A 463 -6.06 15.31 16.88
N HIS A 464 -5.76 16.50 17.42
CA HIS A 464 -5.19 17.58 16.63
C HIS A 464 -3.79 17.24 16.08
N ASP A 465 -2.93 16.59 16.88
CA ASP A 465 -1.60 16.16 16.45
C ASP A 465 -1.66 15.11 15.34
N ASP A 466 -2.58 14.16 15.46
CA ASP A 466 -2.81 13.12 14.45
C ASP A 466 -3.42 13.69 13.16
N MET A 467 -4.34 14.66 13.26
CA MET A 467 -4.85 15.37 12.09
C MET A 467 -3.74 16.15 11.39
N ASN A 468 -2.93 16.92 12.13
CA ASN A 468 -1.77 17.63 11.58
C ASN A 468 -0.82 16.67 10.88
N ARG A 469 -0.55 15.50 11.46
CA ARG A 469 0.30 14.48 10.85
C ARG A 469 -0.25 13.99 9.51
N LEU A 470 -1.55 13.75 9.40
CA LEU A 470 -2.18 13.36 8.15
C LEU A 470 -2.05 14.45 7.08
N LEU A 471 -2.22 15.73 7.46
CA LEU A 471 -2.00 16.86 6.57
C LEU A 471 -0.52 16.99 6.15
N GLU A 472 0.42 16.76 7.07
CA GLU A 472 1.86 16.71 6.79
C GLU A 472 2.21 15.60 5.80
N MET A 473 1.46 14.49 5.79
CA MET A 473 1.54 13.40 4.80
C MET A 473 0.80 13.70 3.49
N GLY A 474 0.30 14.93 3.32
CA GLY A 474 -0.22 15.43 2.06
C GLY A 474 -1.73 15.29 1.89
N ALA A 475 -2.46 14.83 2.90
CA ALA A 475 -3.93 14.78 2.85
C ALA A 475 -4.54 16.19 2.74
N LYS A 476 -5.66 16.31 2.02
CA LYS A 476 -6.43 17.55 1.79
C LYS A 476 -7.83 17.45 2.40
N GLY A 477 -7.93 16.74 3.52
CA GLY A 477 -9.15 16.46 4.25
C GLY A 477 -9.09 15.11 4.95
N VAL A 478 -9.96 14.91 5.93
CA VAL A 478 -10.01 13.69 6.74
C VAL A 478 -11.43 13.23 6.99
N PHE A 479 -11.68 11.95 6.70
CA PHE A 479 -12.82 11.20 7.20
C PHE A 479 -12.35 10.19 8.25
N MET A 480 -12.89 10.32 9.46
CA MET A 480 -12.69 9.36 10.54
C MET A 480 -13.43 8.05 10.25
N PHE A 481 -12.84 6.93 10.70
CA PHE A 481 -13.48 5.62 10.64
C PHE A 481 -14.59 5.54 11.68
N GLY A 482 -15.79 6.00 11.29
CA GLY A 482 -17.04 5.68 11.94
C GLY A 482 -17.66 6.75 12.85
N ILE A 483 -18.91 7.08 12.52
CA ILE A 483 -19.95 7.55 13.43
C ILE A 483 -21.09 6.54 13.30
N GLY A 484 -21.51 5.92 14.40
CA GLY A 484 -22.60 4.94 14.43
C GLY A 484 -22.20 3.52 14.04
N LEU A 485 -20.97 3.11 14.35
CA LEU A 485 -20.52 1.74 14.11
C LEU A 485 -21.24 0.79 15.06
N GLN A 486 -22.06 -0.13 14.53
CA GLN A 486 -22.73 -1.11 15.38
C GLN A 486 -21.75 -2.18 15.92
N ALA A 487 -21.97 -2.61 17.16
CA ALA A 487 -21.41 -3.84 17.75
C ALA A 487 -22.03 -5.14 17.16
N GLY A 488 -22.53 -5.12 15.92
CA GLY A 488 -23.65 -5.99 15.51
C GLY A 488 -23.39 -7.03 14.44
N VAL A 489 -22.16 -7.16 13.91
CA VAL A 489 -21.87 -8.13 12.83
C VAL A 489 -20.52 -8.82 13.09
N GLY A 490 -20.53 -9.82 13.98
CA GLY A 490 -19.35 -10.64 14.35
C GLY A 490 -18.55 -10.10 15.55
N ASP A 491 -17.64 -10.93 16.06
CA ASP A 491 -16.81 -10.75 17.29
C ASP A 491 -15.92 -9.48 17.35
N ASN A 492 -16.11 -8.53 16.44
CA ASN A 492 -15.27 -7.35 16.33
C ASN A 492 -15.89 -6.22 17.18
N ASN A 493 -15.15 -5.79 18.19
CA ASN A 493 -15.54 -4.69 19.07
C ASN A 493 -15.41 -3.32 18.36
N TRP A 494 -16.18 -3.09 17.29
CA TRP A 494 -16.14 -1.84 16.51
C TRP A 494 -16.54 -0.59 17.33
N THR A 495 -17.10 -0.77 18.52
CA THR A 495 -17.51 0.32 19.41
C THR A 495 -16.35 1.22 19.84
N VAL A 496 -15.14 0.68 20.03
CA VAL A 496 -14.00 1.52 20.43
C VAL A 496 -13.57 2.50 19.33
N PHE A 497 -13.97 2.25 18.08
CA PHE A 497 -13.70 3.13 16.94
C PHE A 497 -14.76 4.22 16.74
N ASP A 498 -15.92 4.12 17.39
CA ASP A 498 -17.07 4.99 17.11
C ASP A 498 -16.99 6.30 17.90
N LEU A 499 -16.87 7.42 17.17
CA LEU A 499 -16.83 8.77 17.74
C LEU A 499 -18.07 9.10 18.59
N GLN A 500 -19.20 8.43 18.34
CA GLN A 500 -20.44 8.69 19.06
C GLN A 500 -20.43 8.32 20.53
N HIS A 501 -19.54 7.41 20.94
CA HIS A 501 -19.44 7.07 22.34
C HIS A 501 -18.83 8.22 23.17
N ASP A 502 -18.17 9.18 22.53
CA ASP A 502 -17.77 10.45 23.13
C ASP A 502 -17.98 11.62 22.15
N PRO A 503 -19.20 12.20 22.08
CA PRO A 503 -19.54 13.26 21.11
C PRO A 503 -18.68 14.52 21.21
N ARG A 504 -17.95 14.72 22.32
CA ARG A 504 -16.96 15.81 22.43
C ARG A 504 -15.89 15.69 21.33
N GLN A 505 -15.56 14.47 20.90
CA GLN A 505 -14.57 14.23 19.85
C GLN A 505 -15.07 14.69 18.48
N GLU A 506 -16.39 14.66 18.23
CA GLU A 506 -17.00 15.25 17.04
C GLU A 506 -16.79 16.78 17.04
N GLU A 507 -16.98 17.45 18.19
CA GLU A 507 -16.70 18.89 18.34
C GLU A 507 -15.22 19.22 18.15
N TRP A 508 -14.31 18.37 18.64
CA TRP A 508 -12.87 18.55 18.44
C TRP A 508 -12.50 18.49 16.96
N LEU A 509 -13.00 17.49 16.24
CA LEU A 509 -12.81 17.33 14.80
C LEU A 509 -13.40 18.51 14.02
N ALA A 510 -14.64 18.91 14.33
CA ALA A 510 -15.29 20.06 13.70
C ALA A 510 -14.51 21.36 13.95
N THR A 511 -13.98 21.55 15.15
CA THR A 511 -13.19 22.73 15.49
C THR A 511 -11.86 22.75 14.74
N PHE A 512 -11.17 21.61 14.64
CA PHE A 512 -9.98 21.48 13.81
C PHE A 512 -10.29 21.80 12.35
N GLY A 513 -11.37 21.24 11.79
CA GLY A 513 -11.77 21.47 10.41
C GLY A 513 -12.11 22.93 10.10
N ARG A 514 -12.78 23.64 11.01
CA ARG A 514 -13.01 25.10 10.87
C ARG A 514 -11.70 25.88 10.85
N ALA A 515 -10.75 25.54 11.73
CA ALA A 515 -9.44 26.18 11.76
C ALA A 515 -8.64 25.91 10.46
N ALA A 516 -8.63 24.67 9.99
CA ALA A 516 -7.96 24.28 8.75
C ALA A 516 -8.55 24.96 7.50
N ARG A 517 -9.87 25.22 7.47
CA ARG A 517 -10.52 25.97 6.38
C ARG A 517 -10.26 27.47 6.43
N ALA A 518 -10.03 28.03 7.61
CA ALA A 518 -9.78 29.45 7.80
C ALA A 518 -8.38 29.87 7.30
N ASP A 519 -7.41 28.95 7.28
CA ASP A 519 -6.08 29.18 6.73
C ASP A 519 -5.78 28.14 5.64
N THR A 520 -5.88 28.53 4.37
CA THR A 520 -5.69 27.62 3.23
C THR A 520 -4.23 27.48 2.79
N ARG A 521 -3.28 28.17 3.44
CA ARG A 521 -1.85 28.15 3.03
C ARG A 521 -1.24 26.76 3.06
N TRP A 522 -1.71 25.89 3.96
CA TRP A 522 -1.23 24.51 4.06
C TRP A 522 -1.67 23.63 2.87
N LEU A 523 -2.65 24.04 2.06
CA LEU A 523 -3.07 23.26 0.89
C LEU A 523 -1.91 23.07 -0.10
N ALA A 524 -1.03 24.05 -0.22
CA ALA A 524 0.16 23.96 -1.07
C ALA A 524 1.22 22.97 -0.55
N HIS A 525 1.09 22.50 0.70
CA HIS A 525 2.05 21.56 1.29
C HIS A 525 2.00 20.20 0.56
N LYS A 526 3.19 19.74 0.18
CA LYS A 526 3.44 18.43 -0.42
C LYS A 526 4.58 17.76 0.35
N PRO A 527 4.39 16.54 0.88
CA PRO A 527 5.47 15.79 1.48
C PRO A 527 6.63 15.59 0.50
N THR A 528 7.84 15.91 0.96
CA THR A 528 9.06 15.55 0.26
C THR A 528 9.38 14.08 0.52
N MET A 529 9.28 13.27 -0.53
CA MET A 529 9.60 11.84 -0.49
C MET A 529 10.85 11.53 -1.31
N ALA A 530 11.54 10.46 -0.92
CA ALA A 530 12.42 9.71 -1.81
C ALA A 530 11.62 8.55 -2.43
N PHE A 531 11.82 8.30 -3.72
CA PHE A 531 11.03 7.32 -4.43
C PHE A 531 11.90 6.11 -4.80
N LEU A 532 11.72 4.98 -4.12
CA LEU A 532 12.53 3.80 -4.35
C LEU A 532 11.96 2.95 -5.50
N TYR A 533 12.76 2.79 -6.55
CA TYR A 533 12.40 2.05 -7.75
C TYR A 533 13.38 0.87 -8.02
N PRO A 534 12.90 -0.26 -8.55
CA PRO A 534 11.49 -0.65 -8.66
C PRO A 534 10.92 -1.08 -7.30
N PRO A 535 9.59 -1.21 -7.16
CA PRO A 535 9.01 -1.79 -5.96
C PRO A 535 9.23 -3.29 -5.98
N GLN A 536 9.35 -3.90 -4.81
CA GLN A 536 9.44 -5.35 -4.68
C GLN A 536 8.03 -5.90 -4.40
N PRO A 537 7.35 -6.55 -5.35
CA PRO A 537 6.08 -7.16 -5.02
C PRO A 537 6.32 -8.21 -3.92
N LYS A 538 5.63 -8.14 -2.78
CA LYS A 538 5.79 -9.15 -1.70
C LYS A 538 5.60 -10.56 -2.26
N ASP A 539 4.64 -10.70 -3.17
CA ASP A 539 4.26 -11.96 -3.78
C ASP A 539 5.25 -12.43 -4.83
N ALA A 540 6.25 -11.63 -5.21
CA ALA A 540 7.30 -12.08 -6.11
C ALA A 540 7.99 -13.34 -5.55
N ARG A 541 8.03 -13.49 -4.21
CA ARG A 541 8.54 -14.68 -3.52
C ARG A 541 7.62 -15.91 -3.61
N ALA A 542 6.38 -15.79 -4.09
CA ALA A 542 5.47 -16.92 -4.26
C ALA A 542 5.98 -17.96 -5.26
N PHE A 543 6.82 -17.55 -6.22
CA PHE A 543 7.48 -18.45 -7.17
C PHE A 543 8.99 -18.22 -7.29
N LEU A 544 9.51 -17.09 -6.81
CA LEU A 544 10.93 -16.74 -6.94
C LEU A 544 11.64 -16.65 -5.57
N SER A 545 11.20 -17.43 -4.58
CA SER A 545 11.59 -17.31 -3.17
C SER A 545 13.09 -17.25 -2.90
N SER A 546 13.90 -17.85 -3.78
CA SER A 546 15.33 -18.07 -3.66
C SER A 546 16.19 -17.33 -4.69
N ALA A 547 15.61 -16.96 -5.83
CA ALA A 547 16.33 -16.40 -6.98
C ALA A 547 16.19 -14.88 -7.10
N LEU A 548 15.20 -14.28 -6.42
CA LEU A 548 15.10 -12.83 -6.37
C LEU A 548 16.20 -12.26 -5.49
N PRO A 549 17.02 -11.35 -6.03
CA PRO A 549 17.93 -10.64 -5.17
C PRO A 549 17.15 -9.64 -4.30
N ASP A 550 17.75 -9.10 -3.25
CA ASP A 550 17.10 -8.05 -2.46
C ASP A 550 17.15 -6.70 -3.21
N TYR A 551 15.98 -6.20 -3.59
CA TYR A 551 15.78 -4.91 -4.25
C TYR A 551 14.49 -4.29 -3.76
N GLY A 552 14.36 -2.97 -3.92
CA GLY A 552 13.08 -2.28 -3.72
C GLY A 552 12.56 -2.25 -2.28
N LEU A 553 11.37 -1.64 -2.13
CA LEU A 553 10.52 -1.71 -0.94
C LEU A 553 9.23 -2.42 -1.33
N THR A 554 8.60 -3.11 -0.37
CA THR A 554 7.38 -3.87 -0.66
C THR A 554 6.11 -3.03 -0.63
N GLY A 555 6.15 -1.86 -0.01
CA GLY A 555 4.97 -1.02 0.22
C GLY A 555 3.94 -1.62 1.17
N ASP A 556 4.25 -2.77 1.82
CA ASP A 556 3.36 -3.43 2.76
C ASP A 556 3.43 -2.77 4.13
N TRP A 557 2.28 -2.35 4.66
CA TRP A 557 2.19 -1.81 6.00
C TRP A 557 2.16 -2.90 7.08
N GLN A 558 1.83 -4.16 6.72
CA GLN A 558 1.80 -5.30 7.65
C GLN A 558 3.15 -6.05 7.76
N GLY A 559 4.25 -5.49 7.25
CA GLY A 559 5.54 -6.19 7.15
C GLY A 559 6.79 -5.29 7.01
N SER A 560 7.96 -5.90 7.13
CA SER A 560 9.23 -5.29 7.55
C SER A 560 10.02 -4.45 6.54
N VAL A 561 9.44 -4.04 5.42
CA VAL A 561 10.17 -3.28 4.37
C VAL A 561 9.26 -2.38 3.52
N GLY A 562 8.12 -1.96 4.06
CA GLY A 562 7.09 -1.23 3.30
C GLY A 562 7.49 0.19 2.90
N ILE A 563 7.97 0.96 3.86
CA ILE A 563 8.43 2.35 3.73
C ILE A 563 9.57 2.60 4.73
N THR A 564 10.44 3.58 4.47
CA THR A 564 11.56 3.89 5.36
C THR A 564 11.58 5.36 5.70
N LYS A 565 11.58 5.69 7.00
CA LYS A 565 11.80 7.06 7.46
C LYS A 565 13.31 7.38 7.48
N PHE A 566 13.69 8.55 7.02
CA PHE A 566 15.04 9.08 7.17
C PHE A 566 15.00 10.54 7.64
N GLY A 567 15.87 10.88 8.60
CA GLY A 567 15.77 12.16 9.31
C GLY A 567 14.44 12.33 10.05
N ARG A 568 14.07 13.59 10.33
CA ARG A 568 12.89 13.89 11.15
C ARG A 568 11.57 13.75 10.39
N ASN A 569 11.53 14.15 9.11
CA ASN A 569 10.31 14.31 8.33
C ASN A 569 10.38 13.74 6.89
N HIS A 570 11.42 12.99 6.52
CA HIS A 570 11.53 12.45 5.17
C HIS A 570 11.21 10.95 5.14
N TRP A 571 10.60 10.52 4.04
CA TRP A 571 10.20 9.12 3.83
C TRP A 571 10.64 8.63 2.48
N ALA A 572 11.09 7.38 2.44
CA ALA A 572 11.33 6.63 1.22
C ALA A 572 10.14 5.69 0.99
N VAL A 573 9.54 5.78 -0.19
CA VAL A 573 8.34 5.04 -0.57
C VAL A 573 8.58 4.28 -1.87
N PRO A 574 8.00 3.07 -2.04
CA PRO A 574 8.10 2.32 -3.28
C PRO A 574 7.37 3.03 -4.42
N VAL A 575 7.95 2.99 -5.63
CA VAL A 575 7.30 3.50 -6.84
C VAL A 575 7.35 2.49 -7.96
N SER A 576 6.24 2.36 -8.67
CA SER A 576 6.08 1.47 -9.81
C SER A 576 6.25 2.19 -11.14
N ASP A 577 6.04 3.50 -11.15
CA ASP A 577 6.24 4.38 -12.30
C ASP A 577 7.14 5.56 -11.91
N PRO A 578 8.43 5.54 -12.29
CA PRO A 578 9.37 6.56 -11.84
C PRO A 578 9.39 7.79 -12.75
N GLU A 579 8.65 7.79 -13.86
CA GLU A 579 8.68 8.88 -14.84
C GLU A 579 8.17 10.19 -14.24
N GLY A 580 8.95 11.27 -14.38
CA GLY A 580 8.59 12.60 -13.89
C GLY A 580 8.74 12.80 -12.37
N LEU A 581 9.14 11.77 -11.62
CA LEU A 581 9.39 11.90 -10.19
C LEU A 581 10.79 12.49 -9.92
N PRO A 582 10.91 13.44 -8.97
CA PRO A 582 12.21 13.86 -8.47
C PRO A 582 12.81 12.80 -7.53
N ASN A 583 14.11 12.85 -7.25
CA ASN A 583 14.75 12.05 -6.18
C ASN A 583 14.46 10.54 -6.22
N VAL A 584 14.55 9.93 -7.40
CA VAL A 584 14.36 8.49 -7.57
C VAL A 584 15.60 7.75 -7.06
N ILE A 585 15.41 6.90 -6.06
CA ILE A 585 16.46 6.06 -5.51
C ILE A 585 16.33 4.65 -6.10
N HIS A 586 17.44 3.99 -6.39
CA HIS A 586 17.44 2.60 -6.83
C HIS A 586 18.58 1.78 -6.24
N SER A 587 18.40 0.47 -6.18
CA SER A 587 19.39 -0.47 -5.65
C SER A 587 20.53 -0.76 -6.63
N ALA A 588 21.75 -0.99 -6.16
CA ALA A 588 22.84 -1.55 -6.98
C ALA A 588 22.49 -2.93 -7.56
N THR A 589 21.75 -3.74 -6.81
CA THR A 589 21.19 -5.02 -7.28
C THR A 589 20.38 -4.89 -8.57
N LEU A 590 19.67 -3.78 -8.76
CA LEU A 590 18.92 -3.50 -10.00
C LEU A 590 19.85 -3.46 -11.22
N MET A 591 21.07 -2.93 -11.05
CA MET A 591 22.01 -2.71 -12.13
C MET A 591 22.63 -4.01 -12.64
N ASP A 592 22.73 -5.02 -11.77
CA ASP A 592 23.45 -6.27 -12.00
C ASP A 592 22.51 -7.48 -12.19
N SER A 593 21.23 -7.34 -11.90
CA SER A 593 20.25 -8.44 -11.99
C SER A 593 19.74 -8.62 -13.43
N PRO A 594 19.94 -9.79 -14.07
CA PRO A 594 19.33 -10.10 -15.36
C PRO A 594 17.80 -10.10 -15.29
N ILE A 595 17.25 -10.53 -14.15
CA ILE A 595 15.82 -10.51 -13.89
C ILE A 595 15.32 -9.07 -14.00
N LEU A 596 16.02 -8.07 -13.48
CA LEU A 596 15.56 -6.67 -13.45
C LEU A 596 16.06 -5.79 -14.60
N ALA A 597 16.57 -6.39 -15.67
CA ALA A 597 17.15 -5.67 -16.81
C ALA A 597 16.14 -4.69 -17.46
N TRP A 598 14.85 -5.06 -17.48
CA TRP A 598 13.81 -4.19 -18.00
C TRP A 598 13.56 -2.98 -17.10
N GLU A 599 13.47 -3.15 -15.77
CA GLU A 599 13.28 -2.03 -14.86
C GLU A 599 14.46 -1.07 -14.93
N LYS A 600 15.69 -1.61 -15.02
CA LYS A 600 16.91 -0.81 -15.25
C LYS A 600 16.79 0.02 -16.53
N SER A 601 16.46 -0.61 -17.66
CA SER A 601 16.31 0.08 -18.94
C SER A 601 15.23 1.17 -18.88
N ARG A 602 14.10 0.88 -18.24
CA ARG A 602 13.02 1.85 -18.03
C ARG A 602 13.51 3.04 -17.21
N LEU A 603 14.15 2.78 -16.06
CA LEU A 603 14.70 3.82 -15.19
C LEU A 603 15.69 4.72 -15.94
N GLU A 604 16.59 4.12 -16.71
CA GLU A 604 17.61 4.85 -17.50
C GLU A 604 16.99 5.71 -18.61
N LYS A 605 15.85 5.28 -19.17
CA LYS A 605 15.12 5.99 -20.23
C LYS A 605 14.23 7.12 -19.68
N THR A 606 13.60 6.92 -18.53
CA THR A 606 12.53 7.82 -18.04
C THR A 606 12.99 8.80 -16.98
N VAL A 607 14.12 8.53 -16.30
CA VAL A 607 14.61 9.40 -15.22
C VAL A 607 16.01 9.93 -15.57
N PRO A 608 16.21 11.26 -15.62
CA PRO A 608 17.53 11.85 -15.80
C PRO A 608 18.53 11.33 -14.77
N SER A 609 19.81 11.18 -15.14
CA SER A 609 20.85 10.75 -14.19
C SER A 609 20.98 11.69 -12.98
N ALA A 610 20.68 12.98 -13.17
CA ALA A 610 20.70 13.97 -12.10
C ALA A 610 19.57 13.85 -11.06
N GLN A 611 18.52 13.08 -11.39
CA GLN A 611 17.40 12.82 -10.49
C GLN A 611 17.42 11.39 -9.94
N ARG A 612 18.51 10.65 -10.17
CA ARG A 612 18.70 9.29 -9.71
C ARG A 612 19.80 9.21 -8.67
N ALA A 613 19.55 8.44 -7.62
CA ALA A 613 20.56 8.07 -6.63
C ALA A 613 20.67 6.54 -6.52
N LEU A 614 21.91 6.07 -6.52
CA LEU A 614 22.23 4.67 -6.29
C LEU A 614 22.37 4.40 -4.79
N VAL A 615 21.76 3.33 -4.30
CA VAL A 615 21.99 2.78 -2.97
C VAL A 615 22.54 1.37 -3.10
N GLU A 616 23.69 1.12 -2.49
CA GLU A 616 24.20 -0.23 -2.28
C GLU A 616 23.35 -0.92 -1.22
N ASN A 617 22.26 -1.58 -1.65
CA ASN A 617 21.46 -2.42 -0.77
C ASN A 617 22.28 -3.66 -0.37
N ARG A 618 22.99 -3.58 0.75
CA ARG A 618 23.08 -4.71 1.67
C ARG A 618 22.03 -4.52 2.75
N LEU A 619 20.75 -4.52 2.36
CA LEU A 619 19.66 -4.52 3.33
C LEU A 619 19.67 -5.88 4.03
N ASN A 620 20.18 -5.94 5.25
CA ASN A 620 19.52 -6.82 6.20
C ASN A 620 18.17 -6.16 6.50
N PRO A 621 17.03 -6.88 6.35
CA PRO A 621 15.76 -6.32 6.75
C PRO A 621 15.89 -5.83 8.18
N ILE A 622 15.58 -4.55 8.44
CA ILE A 622 15.25 -4.16 9.81
C ILE A 622 14.03 -5.04 10.12
N PRO A 623 14.12 -5.97 11.09
CA PRO A 623 12.94 -6.74 11.45
C PRO A 623 11.98 -5.72 12.06
N VAL A 624 10.96 -5.29 11.30
CA VAL A 624 9.72 -4.86 11.94
C VAL A 624 9.16 -6.16 12.53
N PRO A 625 9.07 -6.28 13.86
CA PRO A 625 8.49 -7.47 14.46
C PRO A 625 7.11 -7.68 13.84
N SER A 626 6.80 -8.93 13.46
CA SER A 626 5.52 -9.29 12.85
C SER A 626 4.35 -8.72 13.66
N ALA A 627 3.26 -8.36 12.97
CA ALA A 627 2.05 -7.79 13.57
C ALA A 627 1.47 -8.62 14.73
N GLY A 628 1.79 -9.92 14.82
CA GLY A 628 1.40 -10.79 15.94
C GLY A 628 2.30 -10.76 17.17
N GLY A 629 3.41 -10.01 17.18
CA GLY A 629 4.35 -9.93 18.31
C GLY A 629 4.34 -8.60 19.08
N TRP A 630 3.53 -7.62 18.65
CA TRP A 630 3.45 -6.29 19.27
C TRP A 630 2.57 -6.26 20.52
N ALA A 631 1.50 -7.07 20.57
CA ALA A 631 0.60 -7.13 21.73
C ALA A 631 1.30 -7.66 22.99
N ASP A 632 2.21 -8.62 22.85
CA ASP A 632 2.86 -9.25 23.99
C ASP A 632 4.16 -8.55 24.43
N ARG A 633 4.68 -7.60 23.64
CA ARG A 633 5.98 -6.94 23.90
C ARG A 633 5.90 -5.50 24.41
N PHE A 634 4.70 -4.98 24.63
CA PHE A 634 4.47 -3.76 25.42
C PHE A 634 3.77 -4.03 26.77
N GLY A 635 3.74 -5.29 27.21
CA GLY A 635 3.29 -5.68 28.56
C GLY A 635 4.24 -5.24 29.69
N GLU A 636 5.48 -4.88 29.39
CA GLU A 636 6.39 -4.26 30.35
C GLU A 636 7.18 -3.16 29.63
N ALA A 637 6.70 -1.91 29.73
CA ALA A 637 7.64 -0.80 29.72
C ALA A 637 8.75 -1.15 30.72
N PRO A 638 10.06 -0.97 30.41
CA PRO A 638 11.09 -1.19 31.40
C PRO A 638 10.71 -0.39 32.64
N VAL A 639 10.38 -1.15 33.69
CA VAL A 639 10.01 -0.62 34.99
C VAL A 639 11.25 0.13 35.47
N ASP A 640 11.04 1.41 35.70
CA ASP A 640 12.01 2.43 36.13
C ASP A 640 12.85 3.10 35.03
N PRO A 641 12.51 4.35 34.62
CA PRO A 641 13.49 5.24 33.99
C PRO A 641 14.74 5.32 34.86
N VAL A 642 15.93 5.36 34.23
CA VAL A 642 17.18 5.66 34.94
C VAL A 642 17.03 7.02 35.61
N LYS A 643 16.72 7.03 36.92
CA LYS A 643 16.59 8.25 37.70
C LYS A 643 17.96 8.90 37.81
N ILE A 644 18.23 9.87 36.95
CA ILE A 644 19.40 10.74 37.06
C ILE A 644 19.09 11.77 38.15
N THR A 645 19.66 11.58 39.34
CA THR A 645 19.59 12.58 40.41
C THR A 645 20.80 13.51 40.30
N ILE A 646 20.56 14.77 39.94
CA ILE A 646 21.59 15.81 39.94
C ILE A 646 21.61 16.42 41.34
N ARG A 647 22.72 16.28 42.06
CA ARG A 647 22.91 16.92 43.38
C ARG A 647 24.07 17.91 43.27
N GLU A 648 23.85 19.11 43.80
CA GLU A 648 24.76 20.27 43.78
C GLU A 648 24.81 20.99 42.42
N ILE A 649 23.73 21.73 42.11
CA ILE A 649 23.70 22.70 41.00
C ILE A 649 24.17 24.06 41.54
N ALA A 650 25.11 24.72 40.85
CA ALA A 650 25.58 26.04 41.27
C ALA A 650 24.43 27.08 41.25
N PRO A 651 24.40 28.07 42.16
CA PRO A 651 23.38 29.12 42.14
C PRO A 651 23.34 29.84 40.78
N GLY A 652 22.14 29.90 40.17
CA GLY A 652 21.94 30.46 38.82
C GLY A 652 22.10 29.47 37.67
N VAL A 653 22.09 28.15 37.95
CA VAL A 653 22.07 27.11 36.93
C VAL A 653 20.80 26.26 37.11
N GLU A 654 20.11 25.99 36.02
CA GLU A 654 18.96 25.08 35.96
C GLU A 654 19.33 23.82 35.17
N ALA A 655 18.83 22.67 35.62
CA ALA A 655 19.00 21.40 34.92
C ALA A 655 17.63 20.85 34.51
N VAL A 656 17.45 20.61 33.22
CA VAL A 656 16.25 20.00 32.66
C VAL A 656 16.62 18.61 32.15
N THR A 657 15.95 17.60 32.68
CA THR A 657 16.16 16.20 32.31
C THR A 657 14.91 15.66 31.64
N TRP A 658 15.06 14.94 30.53
CA TRP A 658 13.97 14.19 29.93
C TRP A 658 14.48 12.88 29.35
N THR A 659 13.61 11.87 29.30
CA THR A 659 13.91 10.55 28.74
C THR A 659 12.99 10.31 27.56
N ASP A 660 13.54 9.95 26.41
CA ASP A 660 12.74 9.69 25.22
C ASP A 660 12.14 8.28 25.21
N ALA A 661 11.29 7.99 24.21
CA ALA A 661 10.65 6.69 24.03
C ALA A 661 11.63 5.55 23.74
N ALA A 662 12.90 5.87 23.44
CA ALA A 662 13.98 4.89 23.27
C ALA A 662 14.77 4.64 24.57
N GLY A 663 14.35 5.23 25.70
CA GLY A 663 15.00 5.11 26.99
C GLY A 663 16.26 5.98 27.12
N GLN A 664 16.50 6.91 26.19
CA GLN A 664 17.65 7.81 26.25
C GLN A 664 17.33 9.02 27.13
N THR A 665 18.09 9.20 28.21
CA THR A 665 17.94 10.35 29.10
C THR A 665 18.91 11.46 28.70
N THR A 666 18.36 12.62 28.35
CA THR A 666 19.13 13.85 28.07
C THR A 666 19.07 14.79 29.26
N VAL A 667 20.21 15.39 29.61
CA VAL A 667 20.30 16.45 30.63
C VAL A 667 20.78 17.73 29.97
N ARG A 668 19.99 18.79 30.05
CA ARG A 668 20.35 20.14 29.61
C ARG A 668 20.67 20.98 30.84
N LEU A 669 21.83 21.63 30.84
CA LEU A 669 22.21 22.60 31.86
C LEU A 669 22.12 24.01 31.27
N GLN A 670 21.45 24.91 31.97
CA GLN A 670 21.29 26.31 31.57
C GLN A 670 21.82 27.20 32.69
N ALA A 671 22.90 27.95 32.43
CA ALA A 671 23.53 28.83 33.40
C ALA A 671 23.30 30.30 33.06
N THR A 672 22.90 31.12 34.03
CA THR A 672 22.90 32.59 33.92
C THR A 672 24.22 33.14 34.48
N GLY A 673 25.26 33.15 33.64
CA GLY A 673 26.55 33.80 33.93
C GLY A 673 27.79 32.88 33.87
N PRO A 674 29.01 33.45 33.86
CA PRO A 674 30.25 32.70 33.68
C PRO A 674 30.72 32.07 34.99
N LYS A 675 30.27 30.85 35.28
CA LYS A 675 30.79 30.02 36.38
C LYS A 675 31.00 28.58 35.93
N ALA A 676 32.04 27.94 36.46
CA ALA A 676 32.29 26.51 36.26
C ALA A 676 31.18 25.70 36.93
N VAL A 677 30.72 24.62 36.28
CA VAL A 677 29.66 23.74 36.78
C VAL A 677 30.22 22.33 36.93
N THR A 678 30.10 21.75 38.12
CA THR A 678 30.49 20.36 38.39
C THR A 678 29.24 19.51 38.43
N VAL A 679 29.16 18.45 37.63
CA VAL A 679 28.03 17.51 37.63
C VAL A 679 28.54 16.15 38.10
N ARG A 680 27.99 15.64 39.21
CA ARG A 680 28.31 14.31 39.73
C ARG A 680 27.18 13.32 39.42
N VAL A 681 27.52 12.21 38.77
CA VAL A 681 26.61 11.08 38.52
C VAL A 681 27.04 9.90 39.41
N ASN A 682 26.14 9.35 40.22
CA ASN A 682 26.48 8.31 41.20
C ASN A 682 26.07 6.90 40.73
N ARG A 683 26.85 5.89 41.14
CA ARG A 683 26.81 4.48 40.65
C ARG A 683 25.50 3.74 40.92
N GLY A 684 24.69 4.20 41.89
CA GLY A 684 23.43 3.55 42.28
C GLY A 684 22.32 3.60 41.23
N ALA A 685 22.48 4.37 40.15
CA ALA A 685 21.49 4.49 39.07
C ALA A 685 21.67 3.48 37.92
N VAL A 686 22.75 2.69 37.91
CA VAL A 686 23.09 1.75 36.81
C VAL A 686 23.45 0.36 37.34
N SER A 687 22.84 -0.09 38.44
CA SER A 687 23.07 -1.44 38.97
C SER A 687 21.95 -2.40 38.59
N GLY A 688 22.31 -3.47 37.87
CA GLY A 688 21.43 -4.55 37.43
C GLY A 688 22.11 -5.38 36.33
N ALA A 689 21.59 -6.56 36.01
CA ALA A 689 22.17 -7.46 34.98
C ALA A 689 22.24 -6.84 33.56
N ASN A 690 21.64 -5.66 33.36
CA ASN A 690 21.64 -4.86 32.13
C ASN A 690 22.49 -3.57 32.22
N ALA A 691 23.47 -3.51 33.11
CA ALA A 691 24.35 -2.33 33.25
C ALA A 691 25.24 -2.14 32.00
N GLY A 692 24.72 -1.47 30.98
CA GLY A 692 25.49 -1.08 29.80
C GLY A 692 26.47 0.06 30.07
N LYS A 693 27.36 0.31 29.11
CA LYS A 693 28.36 1.38 29.18
C LYS A 693 27.68 2.75 29.12
N LEU A 694 28.02 3.65 30.05
CA LEU A 694 27.54 5.04 30.08
C LEU A 694 28.48 5.91 29.25
N LEU A 695 27.99 6.50 28.17
CA LEU A 695 28.80 7.35 27.29
C LEU A 695 28.36 8.81 27.41
N ILE A 696 29.25 9.71 27.86
CA ILE A 696 29.00 11.14 27.99
C ILE A 696 29.59 11.84 26.77
N ARG A 697 28.77 12.55 25.98
CA ARG A 697 29.24 13.31 24.82
C ARG A 697 28.93 14.80 24.93
N GLN A 698 29.97 15.61 24.74
CA GLN A 698 29.83 17.03 24.43
C GLN A 698 29.60 17.21 22.91
N PRO A 699 28.71 18.13 22.49
CA PRO A 699 28.59 18.50 21.09
C PRO A 699 29.91 19.06 20.57
N GLY A 700 30.42 18.50 19.47
CA GLY A 700 31.66 18.92 18.81
C GLY A 700 32.96 18.28 19.32
N ALA A 701 32.91 17.34 20.27
CA ALA A 701 34.09 16.58 20.66
C ALA A 701 34.32 15.36 19.72
N PRO A 702 35.58 15.04 19.33
CA PRO A 702 35.88 13.85 18.54
C PRO A 702 35.46 12.57 19.26
N ALA A 703 35.14 11.51 18.50
CA ALA A 703 34.38 10.35 18.93
C ALA A 703 35.07 9.41 19.97
N GLU A 704 36.25 9.74 20.48
CA GLU A 704 37.07 8.83 21.28
C GLU A 704 37.29 9.33 22.71
N ALA A 705 36.30 9.06 23.58
CA ALA A 705 36.53 8.80 24.99
C ALA A 705 35.41 7.90 25.52
N ALA A 706 35.40 6.63 25.11
CA ALA A 706 34.61 5.62 25.78
C ALA A 706 35.34 5.26 27.09
N ALA A 707 34.80 5.69 28.24
CA ALA A 707 35.35 5.32 29.54
C ALA A 707 34.69 4.03 30.07
N GLU A 708 35.50 3.14 30.66
CA GLU A 708 35.02 1.98 31.42
C GLU A 708 34.23 2.44 32.67
N PRO A 709 33.26 1.65 33.17
CA PRO A 709 32.40 2.07 34.28
C PRO A 709 33.18 2.18 35.60
N GLY A 710 33.59 3.40 35.95
CA GLY A 710 34.23 3.80 37.20
C GLY A 710 33.62 5.08 37.78
N ARG A 711 33.88 5.37 39.06
CA ARG A 711 33.49 6.66 39.67
C ARG A 711 34.29 7.78 38.99
N PHE A 712 33.63 8.68 38.29
CA PHE A 712 34.28 9.87 37.73
C PHE A 712 33.67 11.14 38.34
N PRO A 713 34.46 11.99 39.02
CA PRO A 713 34.10 13.39 39.15
C PRO A 713 34.23 14.04 37.77
N LEU A 714 33.12 14.42 37.15
CA LEU A 714 33.14 15.25 35.94
C LEU A 714 33.03 16.72 36.35
N THR A 715 34.15 17.44 36.28
CA THR A 715 34.17 18.90 36.43
C THR A 715 34.11 19.52 35.03
N VAL A 716 33.06 20.30 34.73
CA VAL A 716 32.92 20.99 33.44
C VAL A 716 33.13 22.48 33.65
N THR A 717 34.30 22.98 33.27
CA THR A 717 34.60 24.41 33.31
C THR A 717 34.08 25.06 32.02
N LEU A 718 33.05 25.89 32.13
CA LEU A 718 32.58 26.72 31.01
C LEU A 718 33.45 27.99 30.92
N PRO A 719 34.06 28.31 29.75
CA PRO A 719 34.89 29.50 29.63
C PRO A 719 34.04 30.79 29.71
N PRO A 720 34.60 31.93 30.15
CA PRO A 720 33.82 33.10 30.60
C PRO A 720 33.03 33.86 29.52
N LEU A 721 33.14 33.49 28.23
CA LEU A 721 32.67 34.31 27.11
C LEU A 721 31.87 33.57 26.03
N ALA A 722 31.26 32.42 26.36
CA ALA A 722 30.31 31.75 25.47
C ALA A 722 28.92 31.62 26.13
N LEU A 723 28.03 32.58 25.88
CA LEU A 723 26.59 32.41 26.07
C LEU A 723 26.05 31.50 24.95
N THR A 724 26.40 30.22 24.99
CA THR A 724 25.78 29.23 24.11
C THR A 724 25.35 28.03 24.93
N GLN A 725 24.04 27.77 24.87
CA GLN A 725 23.36 26.58 25.37
C GLN A 725 24.11 25.32 24.87
N ARG A 726 24.50 24.40 25.76
CA ARG A 726 25.09 23.12 25.36
C ARG A 726 24.29 21.96 25.92
N ALA A 727 23.79 21.10 25.03
CA ALA A 727 23.11 19.86 25.38
C ALA A 727 24.14 18.73 25.49
N PHE A 728 23.99 17.82 26.44
CA PHE A 728 24.87 16.67 26.60
C PHE A 728 24.07 15.39 26.43
N ARG A 729 24.63 14.40 25.72
CA ARG A 729 23.95 13.12 25.46
C ARG A 729 24.58 12.00 26.29
N LEU A 730 23.71 11.20 26.91
CA LEU A 730 24.04 9.97 27.62
C LEU A 730 23.37 8.79 26.91
N GLU A 731 24.16 7.87 26.37
CA GLU A 731 23.65 6.67 25.67
C GLU A 731 23.98 5.40 26.47
N ASN A 732 23.00 4.47 26.56
CA ASN A 732 23.20 3.10 27.03
C ASN A 732 23.06 2.14 25.84
N ARG A 733 24.14 1.42 25.50
CA ARG A 733 24.15 0.43 24.41
C ARG A 733 24.06 -1.00 24.94
N GLY A 734 22.89 -1.36 25.44
CA GLY A 734 22.41 -2.73 25.44
C GLY A 734 21.17 -2.78 24.56
N ILE A 735 21.07 -3.79 23.69
CA ILE A 735 20.02 -4.00 22.67
C ILE A 735 20.37 -3.37 21.31
N GLY A 736 20.91 -4.20 20.42
CA GLY A 736 21.24 -3.84 19.05
C GLY A 736 20.00 -3.46 18.23
N ARG A 737 20.09 -2.35 17.50
CA ARG A 737 19.21 -2.02 16.38
C ARG A 737 20.07 -1.58 15.20
N THR A 738 19.77 -2.16 14.05
CA THR A 738 20.46 -1.97 12.78
C THR A 738 20.31 -0.53 12.27
N ARG A 739 21.43 0.02 11.81
CA ARG A 739 21.58 1.34 11.18
C ARG A 739 21.59 1.15 9.66
N VAL A 740 20.86 1.98 8.91
CA VAL A 740 21.07 2.12 7.47
C VAL A 740 22.22 3.11 7.28
N ASP A 741 23.37 2.62 6.84
CA ASP A 741 24.51 3.45 6.50
C ASP A 741 24.51 3.71 4.99
N PHE A 742 24.22 4.95 4.58
CA PHE A 742 24.48 5.42 3.23
C PHE A 742 26.00 5.57 3.08
N LYS A 743 26.69 4.52 2.64
CA LYS A 743 28.16 4.58 2.50
C LYS A 743 28.63 5.35 1.26
N ARG A 744 27.78 5.49 0.24
CA ARG A 744 28.10 6.21 -0.99
C ARG A 744 26.83 6.52 -1.79
N ALA A 745 26.45 7.79 -1.91
CA ALA A 745 25.58 8.24 -2.99
C ALA A 745 26.48 8.63 -4.17
N VAL A 746 26.38 7.93 -5.29
CA VAL A 746 27.08 8.31 -6.53
C VAL A 746 26.03 8.91 -7.46
N GLY A 747 26.04 10.23 -7.59
CA GLY A 747 25.15 11.04 -8.42
C GLY A 747 25.66 12.47 -8.46
N PRO A 748 25.25 13.31 -9.44
CA PRO A 748 25.73 14.68 -9.50
C PRO A 748 25.34 15.43 -8.23
N ALA A 749 26.27 16.21 -7.69
CA ALA A 749 25.99 17.12 -6.60
C ALA A 749 24.85 18.06 -7.01
N PRO A 750 23.77 18.19 -6.21
CA PRO A 750 22.72 19.14 -6.51
C PRO A 750 23.23 20.55 -6.20
N ASP A 751 23.82 21.22 -7.18
CA ASP A 751 24.39 22.58 -7.03
C ASP A 751 23.32 23.69 -6.83
N SER A 752 22.05 23.34 -6.61
CA SER A 752 21.03 24.30 -6.18
C SER A 752 19.81 23.59 -5.62
N LEU A 753 19.87 23.14 -4.37
CA LEU A 753 18.67 22.94 -3.54
C LEU A 753 18.64 24.08 -2.53
N GLU A 754 17.93 25.16 -2.86
CA GLU A 754 17.63 26.22 -1.91
C GLU A 754 16.59 25.66 -0.92
N ILE A 755 17.09 25.10 0.19
CA ILE A 755 16.25 24.65 1.31
C ILE A 755 15.77 25.90 2.04
N ALA A 756 14.63 26.42 1.61
CA ALA A 756 13.93 27.48 2.31
C ALA A 756 13.29 26.91 3.59
N GLY A 757 13.97 27.05 4.73
CA GLY A 757 13.35 26.93 6.05
C GLY A 757 14.10 26.09 7.08
N SER A 758 14.68 26.79 8.06
CA SER A 758 15.21 26.36 9.37
C SER A 758 16.47 25.48 9.41
N GLY A 759 17.62 26.15 9.59
CA GLY A 759 18.77 25.64 10.35
C GLY A 759 19.82 24.85 9.58
N LEU A 760 21.04 25.39 9.49
CA LEU A 760 22.24 24.71 8.96
C LEU A 760 22.77 23.57 9.86
N ASP A 761 22.02 23.14 10.87
CA ASP A 761 22.48 22.15 11.87
C ASP A 761 22.20 20.68 11.49
N ASP A 762 21.53 20.41 10.37
CA ASP A 762 21.08 19.05 10.00
C ASP A 762 21.90 18.38 8.86
N ILE A 763 23.07 18.91 8.50
CA ILE A 763 23.97 18.27 7.52
C ILE A 763 25.34 18.01 8.13
N ALA A 764 25.63 16.74 8.46
CA ALA A 764 27.00 16.26 8.66
C ALA A 764 27.52 15.72 7.32
N VAL A 765 28.36 16.49 6.63
CA VAL A 765 29.18 15.98 5.53
C VAL A 765 30.52 15.53 6.11
N ASP A 766 30.74 14.23 6.23
CA ASP A 766 32.07 13.69 6.48
C ASP A 766 32.85 13.66 5.16
N VAL A 767 33.76 14.63 4.98
CA VAL A 767 34.78 14.57 3.93
C VAL A 767 35.87 13.61 4.39
N VAL A 768 35.85 12.39 3.87
CA VAL A 768 36.99 11.47 4.01
C VAL A 768 38.04 11.91 2.99
N LYS A 769 39.15 12.49 3.46
CA LYS A 769 40.36 12.64 2.66
C LYS A 769 41.00 11.25 2.52
N GLU A 770 41.32 10.85 1.29
CA GLU A 770 42.20 9.70 1.02
C GLU A 770 43.55 9.81 1.73
#